data_AF-A0A4U8TC00-F1
#
_entry.id   AF-A0A4U8TC00-F1
#
_cell.length_a   1.000
_cell.length_b   1.000
_cell.length_c   1.000
_cell.angle_alpha   90.00
_cell.angle_beta   90.00
_cell.angle_gamma   90.00
#
_symmetry.space_group_name_H-M   'P 1'
#
loop_
_entity.id
_entity.type
_entity.pdbx_description
1 polymer ?
#
loop_
_entity_poly.entity_id
_entity_poly.type
_entity_poly.pdbx_seq_one_letter_code
_entity_poly.pdbx_strand_id
1 'polypeptide(L)'
;MRILVLMRGVPASGKSTWIAKNRLEAYAISPDTLRLLHASPTLSADNHLGIPQESDNAVWKLLLELLEARMAKGEFSIIDATHVKHSAIRRYEDLCEKYRYRIVVVDFSDVPLEVALERNAARGRQNIESNKNTESSHANFIESNSDQNAINADFAHYKSVKESVIYKMHESLQESLKSPLPSKYKVIKPHDTTALTYAPLDLSKYKKIHHFGDIHGCYSALIRYFLYQNGADSMQEFIASCVDSTQISREDSTDSMDFIESSAPISQKIQSIAHKALLKSDEYYIFCGDYIDRGVENGKVLRFLLDIMELPNVCLIEGNHERYLRKWGNDEEINTLEFKRFTLRDLQSCGITQRDARNIYRKLRQCALYTFSDIDSTESKAAQNVTNCNESIESKCTKKVLVTHGGLPSLPHNLLLISTHNLIYGSGDYGDVSVCASSFTHNSKEGEFQVFGHRNKEELPLRYEQKNFVLEGKVEFGGALRIVTLEHIDSHFKQPNECLKNADSKNATKVTESAPTESSLESNDKIRVISHNDGFSEIYVKNDLHKNALEYMETYNLLKLIEDMRKSPMVREKKFFNERISSFNFSPKAFFAKSWNALTCKARGLFVDIEAPRILARSYNKFFNLNEMPHLSLDSIKENLAYPLNVYVKENGYLGILSVDNDEFFLTSKSDPTSEYSAMFKSLFDAHFMSLDSINFTESSQESVHKNRSENNGEKLKNKLKYFLKSNNLSLIFEVIEPCFDPHIIEYDAPQIILLDAIFNTLDSKKLPFSELENLAKTYGFKLKIRACKLLDSAELEHFIQEVCKVDFKFIESSAESSKFIESTLDSKSDKNTQGRYIEGFVIEDSKGFMFKVKLHYYNTWKALRGSIELSLQKEHLILQKMLKQSAAANPFISEFWAFIENLVAKKGLQFLQDKDIITLRKMWEDSKMN
;
A
#
# COMPACT_ATOMS: atom_id res chain seq x y z
N MET A 1 9.99 23.60 -11.97
CA MET A 1 11.40 23.15 -11.80
C MET A 1 12.01 22.46 -13.01
N ARG A 2 11.23 21.73 -13.82
CA ARG A 2 11.74 20.93 -14.94
C ARG A 2 12.36 21.81 -16.05
N ILE A 3 13.66 21.65 -16.29
CA ILE A 3 14.43 22.45 -17.26
C ILE A 3 15.28 21.52 -18.12
N LEU A 4 15.19 21.71 -19.44
CA LEU A 4 16.11 21.17 -20.43
C LEU A 4 17.01 22.29 -20.90
N VAL A 5 18.32 22.13 -20.73
CA VAL A 5 19.31 23.09 -21.23
C VAL A 5 19.85 22.60 -22.57
N LEU A 6 19.79 23.47 -23.59
CA LEU A 6 20.36 23.21 -24.90
C LEU A 6 21.53 24.15 -25.13
N MET A 7 22.68 23.60 -25.54
CA MET A 7 23.86 24.40 -25.83
C MET A 7 23.85 24.86 -27.29
N ARG A 8 23.94 26.16 -27.57
CA ARG A 8 23.97 26.71 -28.95
C ARG A 8 25.34 27.29 -29.24
N GLY A 9 25.97 26.86 -30.33
CA GLY A 9 27.26 27.39 -30.81
C GLY A 9 28.08 26.37 -31.58
N VAL A 10 29.02 26.86 -32.39
CA VAL A 10 29.93 26.03 -33.21
C VAL A 10 30.87 25.16 -32.37
N PRO A 11 31.48 24.08 -32.90
CA PRO A 11 32.55 23.36 -32.22
C PRO A 11 33.64 24.32 -31.70
N ALA A 12 34.26 23.98 -30.57
CA ALA A 12 35.27 24.82 -29.89
C ALA A 12 34.81 26.19 -29.37
N SER A 13 33.51 26.50 -29.39
CA SER A 13 32.96 27.71 -28.77
C SER A 13 33.03 27.75 -27.23
N GLY A 14 33.37 26.64 -26.56
CA GLY A 14 33.51 26.57 -25.09
C GLY A 14 32.33 25.94 -24.33
N LYS A 15 31.37 25.30 -25.02
CA LYS A 15 30.21 24.62 -24.42
C LYS A 15 30.58 23.59 -23.35
N SER A 16 31.33 22.56 -23.71
CA SER A 16 31.72 21.50 -22.77
C SER A 16 32.61 22.04 -21.63
N THR A 17 33.44 23.05 -21.91
CA THR A 17 34.22 23.76 -20.89
C THR A 17 33.32 24.50 -19.90
N TRP A 18 32.24 25.11 -20.38
CA TRP A 18 31.26 25.77 -19.52
C TRP A 18 30.52 24.77 -18.65
N ILE A 19 30.13 23.61 -19.19
CA ILE A 19 29.50 22.52 -18.41
C ILE A 19 30.45 22.11 -17.27
N ALA A 20 31.74 21.89 -17.59
CA ALA A 20 32.74 21.49 -16.60
C ALA A 20 33.01 22.58 -15.54
N LYS A 21 33.14 23.84 -15.97
CA LYS A 21 33.35 24.97 -15.05
C LYS A 21 32.20 25.13 -14.05
N ASN A 22 30.98 24.75 -14.43
CA ASN A 22 29.80 24.79 -13.57
C ASN A 22 29.53 23.46 -12.84
N ARG A 23 30.38 22.44 -13.00
CA ARG A 23 30.23 21.10 -12.40
C ARG A 23 28.91 20.40 -12.78
N LEU A 24 28.52 20.51 -14.05
CA LEU A 24 27.24 20.00 -14.57
C LEU A 24 27.38 18.76 -15.47
N GLU A 25 28.56 18.13 -15.51
CA GLU A 25 28.87 17.00 -16.41
C GLU A 25 27.92 15.82 -16.19
N ALA A 26 27.58 15.50 -14.95
CA ALA A 26 26.66 14.40 -14.61
C ALA A 26 25.25 14.59 -15.20
N TYR A 27 24.84 15.85 -15.42
CA TYR A 27 23.53 16.23 -15.96
C TYR A 27 23.54 16.36 -17.49
N ALA A 28 24.70 16.27 -18.13
CA ALA A 28 24.84 16.43 -19.57
C ALA A 28 24.75 15.08 -20.32
N ILE A 29 24.07 15.09 -21.46
CA ILE A 29 24.09 14.02 -22.46
C ILE A 29 24.75 14.60 -23.71
N SER A 30 25.86 14.00 -24.14
CA SER A 30 26.61 14.43 -25.31
C SER A 30 26.53 13.36 -26.41
N PRO A 31 26.07 13.72 -27.64
CA PRO A 31 26.11 12.80 -28.76
C PRO A 31 27.54 12.40 -29.13
N ASP A 32 28.56 13.24 -28.87
CA ASP A 32 29.97 12.89 -29.11
C ASP A 32 30.46 11.79 -28.15
N THR A 33 30.08 11.87 -26.87
CA THR A 33 30.34 10.77 -25.91
C THR A 33 29.64 9.49 -26.33
N LEU A 34 28.38 9.57 -26.77
CA LEU A 34 27.63 8.40 -27.22
C LEU A 34 28.22 7.78 -28.51
N ARG A 35 28.73 8.60 -29.44
CA ARG A 35 29.44 8.10 -30.63
C ARG A 35 30.68 7.29 -30.26
N LEU A 36 31.44 7.75 -29.28
CA LEU A 36 32.64 7.06 -28.80
C LEU A 36 32.33 5.77 -28.02
N LEU A 37 31.17 5.70 -27.37
CA LEU A 37 30.67 4.44 -26.79
C LEU A 37 30.21 3.46 -27.88
N HIS A 38 29.71 3.97 -29.00
CA HIS A 38 29.23 3.16 -30.12
C HIS A 38 30.38 2.65 -31.02
N ALA A 39 31.44 3.43 -31.21
CA ALA A 39 32.59 3.07 -32.03
C ALA A 39 33.87 3.81 -31.60
N SER A 40 35.02 3.17 -31.79
CA SER A 40 36.35 3.79 -31.57
C SER A 40 36.58 5.00 -32.50
N PRO A 41 37.47 5.94 -32.13
CA PRO A 41 37.90 7.03 -33.03
C PRO A 41 38.35 6.51 -34.40
N THR A 42 38.05 7.28 -35.45
CA THR A 42 38.38 6.93 -36.85
C THR A 42 39.42 7.88 -37.42
N LEU A 43 40.40 7.35 -38.14
CA LEU A 43 41.39 8.13 -38.89
C LEU A 43 40.91 8.30 -40.33
N SER A 44 40.78 9.55 -40.78
CA SER A 44 40.34 9.86 -42.14
C SER A 44 41.52 9.96 -43.13
N ALA A 45 41.22 9.92 -44.44
CA ALA A 45 42.23 9.85 -45.51
C ALA A 45 43.20 11.05 -45.57
N ASP A 46 42.82 12.19 -44.99
CA ASP A 46 43.64 13.40 -44.79
C ASP A 46 44.37 13.39 -43.44
N ASN A 47 44.57 12.22 -42.83
CA ASN A 47 45.27 11.99 -41.57
C ASN A 47 44.65 12.71 -40.36
N HIS A 48 43.34 12.97 -40.40
CA HIS A 48 42.62 13.55 -39.27
C HIS A 48 41.93 12.47 -38.44
N LEU A 49 42.37 12.31 -37.18
CA LEU A 49 41.74 11.45 -36.18
C LEU A 49 40.51 12.18 -35.62
N GLY A 50 39.34 11.56 -35.68
CA GLY A 50 38.09 12.20 -35.28
C GLY A 50 37.02 11.23 -34.79
N ILE A 51 35.92 11.78 -34.29
CA ILE A 51 34.76 11.01 -33.81
C ILE A 51 33.94 10.49 -35.02
N PRO A 52 33.67 9.18 -35.10
CA PRO A 52 32.93 8.58 -36.22
C PRO A 52 31.51 9.14 -36.33
N GLN A 53 31.05 9.37 -37.57
CA GLN A 53 29.71 9.92 -37.87
C GLN A 53 28.74 8.90 -38.50
N GLU A 54 29.20 7.68 -38.82
CA GLU A 54 28.45 6.68 -39.58
C GLU A 54 27.21 6.14 -38.83
N SER A 55 27.20 6.23 -37.50
CA SER A 55 26.13 5.72 -36.63
C SER A 55 25.20 6.82 -36.08
N ASP A 56 25.10 7.97 -36.74
CA ASP A 56 24.37 9.15 -36.24
C ASP A 56 22.91 8.84 -35.87
N ASN A 57 22.20 8.08 -36.70
CA ASN A 57 20.81 7.68 -36.43
C ASN A 57 20.66 6.85 -35.14
N ALA A 58 21.56 5.88 -34.92
CA ALA A 58 21.54 5.05 -33.71
C ALA A 58 21.89 5.87 -32.46
N VAL A 59 22.87 6.77 -32.56
CA VAL A 59 23.29 7.66 -31.47
C VAL A 59 22.16 8.61 -31.06
N TRP A 60 21.49 9.25 -32.02
CA TRP A 60 20.39 10.16 -31.72
C TRP A 60 19.17 9.44 -31.15
N LYS A 61 18.88 8.22 -31.62
CA LYS A 61 17.85 7.38 -31.02
C LYS A 61 18.15 7.10 -29.54
N LEU A 62 19.37 6.64 -29.23
CA LEU A 62 19.81 6.39 -27.86
C LEU A 62 19.78 7.67 -27.00
N LEU A 63 20.22 8.81 -27.54
CA LEU A 63 20.20 10.10 -26.83
C LEU A 63 18.78 10.47 -26.41
N LEU A 64 17.81 10.33 -27.31
CA LEU A 64 16.40 10.65 -27.03
C LEU A 64 15.77 9.67 -26.03
N GLU A 65 16.11 8.38 -26.11
CA GLU A 65 15.68 7.37 -25.12
C GLU A 65 16.23 7.69 -23.71
N LEU A 66 17.52 8.05 -23.60
CA LEU A 66 18.13 8.47 -22.34
C LEU A 66 17.49 9.75 -21.80
N LEU A 67 17.25 10.73 -22.68
CA LEU A 67 16.60 11.98 -22.31
C LEU A 67 15.18 11.74 -21.80
N GLU A 68 14.38 10.92 -22.50
CA GLU A 68 13.02 10.57 -22.07
C GLU A 68 13.01 9.88 -20.71
N ALA A 69 13.94 8.95 -20.47
CA ALA A 69 14.07 8.28 -19.17
C ALA A 69 14.37 9.26 -18.03
N ARG A 70 15.26 10.24 -18.25
CA ARG A 70 15.54 11.32 -17.27
C ARG A 70 14.35 12.26 -17.08
N MET A 71 13.67 12.63 -18.17
CA MET A 71 12.49 13.50 -18.15
C MET A 71 11.31 12.87 -17.43
N ALA A 72 11.13 11.55 -17.55
CA ALA A 72 10.10 10.80 -16.82
C ALA A 72 10.26 10.89 -15.30
N LYS A 73 11.49 11.08 -14.81
CA LYS A 73 11.81 11.32 -13.38
C LYS A 73 11.84 12.81 -13.02
N GLY A 74 11.66 13.70 -13.98
CA GLY A 74 11.72 15.14 -13.76
C GLY A 74 13.12 15.64 -13.39
N GLU A 75 14.18 15.01 -13.91
CA GLU A 75 15.58 15.40 -13.71
C GLU A 75 15.98 16.63 -14.54
N PHE A 76 16.87 17.46 -14.00
CA PHE A 76 17.55 18.50 -14.78
C PHE A 76 18.48 17.86 -15.80
N SER A 77 18.43 18.32 -17.05
CA SER A 77 19.22 17.72 -18.13
C SER A 77 19.79 18.77 -19.08
N ILE A 78 21.01 18.53 -19.55
CA ILE A 78 21.71 19.36 -20.53
C ILE A 78 21.99 18.51 -21.77
N ILE A 79 21.76 19.05 -22.96
CA ILE A 79 22.22 18.43 -24.21
C ILE A 79 23.44 19.19 -24.73
N ASP A 80 24.62 18.57 -24.60
CA ASP A 80 25.89 19.12 -25.10
C ASP A 80 26.05 18.81 -26.60
N ALA A 81 25.23 19.47 -27.42
CA ALA A 81 25.36 19.50 -28.86
C ALA A 81 25.51 20.94 -29.37
N THR A 82 25.64 21.15 -30.67
CA THR A 82 25.93 22.48 -31.24
C THR A 82 24.68 23.34 -31.48
N HIS A 83 23.52 22.71 -31.74
CA HIS A 83 22.22 23.36 -31.99
C HIS A 83 22.27 24.63 -32.87
N VAL A 84 23.04 24.60 -33.97
CA VAL A 84 23.23 25.78 -34.85
C VAL A 84 22.01 26.15 -35.70
N LYS A 85 21.01 25.26 -35.82
CA LYS A 85 19.77 25.47 -36.59
C LYS A 85 18.55 25.42 -35.67
N HIS A 86 17.50 26.20 -35.99
CA HIS A 86 16.21 26.14 -35.28
C HIS A 86 15.59 24.73 -35.28
N SER A 87 15.71 23.98 -36.38
CA SER A 87 15.20 22.60 -36.47
C SER A 87 15.88 21.65 -35.48
N ALA A 88 17.15 21.88 -35.13
CA ALA A 88 17.85 21.08 -34.13
C ALA A 88 17.32 21.31 -32.71
N ILE A 89 16.82 22.51 -32.42
CA ILE A 89 16.18 22.86 -31.13
C ILE A 89 14.75 22.31 -31.07
N ARG A 90 13.99 22.42 -32.17
CA ARG A 90 12.60 21.93 -32.24
C ARG A 90 12.45 20.43 -32.01
N ARG A 91 13.51 19.65 -32.21
CA ARG A 91 13.53 18.19 -32.01
C ARG A 91 13.09 17.75 -30.60
N TYR A 92 13.22 18.60 -29.59
CA TYR A 92 12.92 18.23 -28.19
C TYR A 92 11.53 18.69 -27.72
N GLU A 93 10.73 19.34 -28.58
CA GLU A 93 9.47 19.95 -28.16
C GLU A 93 8.45 18.94 -27.64
N ASP A 94 8.23 17.85 -28.38
CA ASP A 94 7.23 16.84 -28.01
C ASP A 94 7.54 16.21 -26.65
N LEU A 95 8.81 15.87 -26.40
CA LEU A 95 9.26 15.38 -25.10
C LEU A 95 9.09 16.44 -24.00
N CYS A 96 9.48 17.69 -24.28
CA CYS A 96 9.33 18.76 -23.31
C CYS A 96 7.86 19.03 -22.97
N GLU A 97 6.96 18.99 -23.93
CA GLU A 97 5.52 19.15 -23.71
C GLU A 97 4.95 17.99 -22.89
N LYS A 98 5.27 16.75 -23.28
CA LYS A 98 4.84 15.53 -22.58
C LYS A 98 5.23 15.54 -21.10
N TYR A 99 6.45 15.98 -20.78
CA TYR A 99 6.98 15.97 -19.41
C TYR A 99 6.96 17.33 -18.70
N ARG A 100 6.37 18.37 -19.28
CA ARG A 100 6.27 19.74 -18.74
C ARG A 100 7.62 20.40 -18.46
N TYR A 101 8.55 20.28 -19.40
CA TYR A 101 9.87 20.92 -19.35
C TYR A 101 9.87 22.29 -20.02
N ARG A 102 10.58 23.23 -19.42
CA ARG A 102 10.96 24.49 -20.07
C ARG A 102 12.31 24.30 -20.76
N ILE A 103 12.46 24.89 -21.93
CA ILE A 103 13.71 24.87 -22.69
C ILE A 103 14.49 26.16 -22.41
N VAL A 104 15.72 26.01 -21.94
CA VAL A 104 16.69 27.09 -21.78
C VAL A 104 17.82 26.88 -22.78
N VAL A 105 18.17 27.91 -23.55
CA VAL A 105 19.25 27.85 -24.54
C VAL A 105 20.42 28.68 -24.02
N VAL A 106 21.58 28.05 -23.81
CA VAL A 106 22.82 28.77 -23.48
C VAL A 106 23.54 29.09 -24.78
N ASP A 107 23.61 30.37 -25.13
CA ASP A 107 24.06 30.83 -26.44
C ASP A 107 25.52 31.29 -26.45
N PHE A 108 26.36 30.59 -27.20
CA PHE A 108 27.78 30.89 -27.43
C PHE A 108 28.02 31.55 -28.79
N SER A 109 26.99 32.12 -29.42
CA SER A 109 27.08 32.84 -30.71
C SER A 109 28.10 33.97 -30.72
N ASP A 110 28.38 34.58 -29.57
CA ASP A 110 29.25 35.77 -29.47
C ASP A 110 30.74 35.42 -29.51
N VAL A 111 31.08 34.13 -29.48
CA VAL A 111 32.47 33.68 -29.61
C VAL A 111 32.89 33.86 -31.07
N PRO A 112 33.92 34.69 -31.36
CA PRO A 112 34.39 34.89 -32.72
C PRO A 112 34.83 33.58 -33.38
N LEU A 113 34.68 33.50 -34.71
CA LEU A 113 35.04 32.30 -35.47
C LEU A 113 36.53 31.99 -35.33
N GLU A 114 37.36 33.02 -35.34
CA GLU A 114 38.81 32.94 -35.22
C GLU A 114 39.19 32.29 -33.89
N VAL A 115 38.55 32.71 -32.79
CA VAL A 115 38.76 32.13 -31.46
C VAL A 115 38.33 30.66 -31.41
N ALA A 116 37.23 30.30 -32.08
CA ALA A 116 36.79 28.91 -32.16
C ALA A 116 37.79 28.04 -32.96
N LEU A 117 38.33 28.56 -34.07
CA LEU A 117 39.36 27.89 -34.88
C LEU A 117 40.66 27.70 -34.09
N GLU A 118 41.15 28.75 -33.42
CA GLU A 118 42.33 28.69 -32.56
C GLU A 118 42.17 27.65 -31.44
N ARG A 119 41.02 27.67 -30.75
CA ARG A 119 40.71 26.68 -29.70
C ARG A 119 40.61 25.27 -30.26
N ASN A 120 40.08 25.10 -31.47
CA ASN A 120 39.99 23.81 -32.13
C ASN A 120 41.37 23.26 -32.50
N ALA A 121 42.27 24.11 -33.00
CA ALA A 121 43.66 23.75 -33.28
C ALA A 121 44.45 23.39 -32.01
N ALA A 122 44.10 24.00 -30.87
CA ALA A 122 44.69 23.69 -29.57
C ALA A 122 44.16 22.38 -28.94
N ARG A 123 43.07 21.78 -29.46
CA ARG A 123 42.55 20.49 -28.96
C ARG A 123 43.55 19.38 -29.27
N GLY A 124 44.16 18.83 -28.23
CA GLY A 124 45.25 17.83 -28.32
C GLY A 124 46.58 18.31 -27.71
N ARG A 125 46.81 19.63 -27.60
CA ARG A 125 48.04 20.20 -26.99
C ARG A 125 47.95 20.41 -25.48
N GLN A 126 46.75 20.57 -24.90
CA GLN A 126 46.58 21.01 -23.51
C GLN A 126 46.89 19.96 -22.43
N ASN A 127 47.05 18.68 -22.75
CA ASN A 127 47.36 17.65 -21.73
C ASN A 127 48.86 17.53 -21.38
N ILE A 128 49.75 18.29 -22.04
CA ILE A 128 51.21 18.18 -21.81
C ILE A 128 51.70 19.17 -20.72
N GLU A 129 51.00 20.28 -20.48
CA GLU A 129 51.48 21.32 -19.55
C GLU A 129 50.83 21.29 -18.16
N SER A 130 49.64 20.70 -17.99
CA SER A 130 48.96 20.66 -16.68
C SER A 130 49.56 19.67 -15.67
N ASN A 131 50.46 18.78 -16.09
CA ASN A 131 51.18 17.86 -15.19
C ASN A 131 52.47 18.45 -14.58
N LYS A 132 52.84 19.71 -14.87
CA LYS A 132 54.04 20.31 -14.28
C LYS A 132 53.85 20.98 -12.92
N ASN A 133 52.61 21.22 -12.48
CA ASN A 133 52.35 22.04 -11.27
C ASN A 133 51.75 21.28 -10.08
N THR A 134 51.76 19.94 -10.06
CA THR A 134 51.32 19.15 -8.89
C THR A 134 52.27 18.02 -8.51
N GLU A 135 53.58 18.17 -8.75
CA GLU A 135 54.59 17.27 -8.17
C GLU A 135 55.56 18.04 -7.27
N SER A 136 55.11 18.35 -6.05
CA SER A 136 56.00 18.59 -4.92
C SER A 136 55.67 17.60 -3.80
N SER A 137 55.88 16.32 -4.08
CA SER A 137 56.28 15.29 -3.10
C SER A 137 56.15 13.94 -3.78
N HIS A 138 57.27 13.42 -4.28
CA HIS A 138 57.68 12.01 -4.31
C HIS A 138 58.75 11.88 -5.40
N ALA A 139 59.98 12.18 -5.02
CA ALA A 139 61.15 11.83 -5.81
C ALA A 139 61.34 10.31 -5.74
N ASN A 140 61.18 9.63 -6.87
CA ASN A 140 62.14 8.68 -7.45
C ASN A 140 61.45 7.74 -8.43
N PHE A 141 62.13 7.47 -9.55
CA PHE A 141 61.74 6.68 -10.71
C PHE A 141 60.76 7.36 -11.68
N ILE A 142 61.32 7.89 -12.77
CA ILE A 142 61.12 7.39 -14.14
C ILE A 142 62.12 8.13 -15.04
N GLU A 143 63.16 7.42 -15.48
CA GLU A 143 63.90 7.77 -16.69
C GLU A 143 63.03 7.45 -17.92
N SER A 144 63.13 8.31 -18.94
CA SER A 144 62.58 8.16 -20.31
C SER A 144 61.08 7.91 -20.46
N ASN A 145 60.32 8.93 -20.89
CA ASN A 145 58.97 8.73 -21.43
C ASN A 145 58.57 9.82 -22.45
N SER A 146 59.40 10.03 -23.48
CA SER A 146 58.97 10.75 -24.70
C SER A 146 57.78 10.05 -25.36
N ASP A 147 57.76 8.71 -25.30
CA ASP A 147 56.80 7.88 -26.02
C ASP A 147 55.45 7.82 -25.30
N GLN A 148 55.43 7.81 -23.96
CA GLN A 148 54.17 7.87 -23.19
C GLN A 148 53.46 9.23 -23.37
N ASN A 149 54.22 10.32 -23.47
CA ASN A 149 53.68 11.65 -23.76
C ASN A 149 53.18 11.77 -25.21
N ALA A 150 53.84 11.12 -26.18
CA ALA A 150 53.37 11.02 -27.56
C ALA A 150 52.09 10.18 -27.68
N ILE A 151 52.04 9.03 -26.99
CA ILE A 151 50.85 8.16 -26.92
C ILE A 151 49.67 8.92 -26.30
N ASN A 152 49.87 9.65 -25.19
CA ASN A 152 48.83 10.48 -24.58
C ASN A 152 48.38 11.67 -25.46
N ALA A 153 49.27 12.21 -26.30
CA ALA A 153 48.92 13.23 -27.29
C ALA A 153 48.06 12.67 -28.43
N ASP A 154 48.39 11.47 -28.93
CA ASP A 154 47.62 10.75 -29.95
C ASP A 154 46.21 10.39 -29.44
N PHE A 155 46.08 9.98 -28.16
CA PHE A 155 44.79 9.72 -27.51
C PHE A 155 43.94 10.98 -27.27
N ALA A 156 44.49 12.19 -27.27
CA ALA A 156 43.73 13.43 -27.03
C ALA A 156 43.29 14.15 -28.32
N HIS A 157 43.89 13.82 -29.46
CA HIS A 157 43.70 14.55 -30.73
C HIS A 157 42.35 14.32 -31.43
N TYR A 158 41.63 13.24 -31.10
CA TYR A 158 40.35 12.89 -31.74
C TYR A 158 39.21 13.90 -31.51
N LYS A 159 39.35 14.81 -30.54
CA LYS A 159 38.35 15.85 -30.22
C LYS A 159 38.42 17.07 -31.14
N SER A 160 39.49 17.20 -31.93
CA SER A 160 39.59 18.23 -32.95
C SER A 160 38.59 17.94 -34.09
N VAL A 161 38.06 18.98 -34.72
CA VAL A 161 37.11 18.86 -35.84
C VAL A 161 37.72 19.55 -37.06
N LYS A 162 37.54 19.00 -38.27
CA LYS A 162 37.99 19.66 -39.50
C LYS A 162 37.46 21.10 -39.61
N GLU A 163 38.33 22.05 -39.93
CA GLU A 163 37.96 23.47 -40.02
C GLU A 163 36.80 23.73 -40.98
N SER A 164 36.76 23.01 -42.11
CA SER A 164 35.65 23.09 -43.08
C SER A 164 34.28 22.81 -42.46
N VAL A 165 34.21 21.97 -41.41
CA VAL A 165 32.96 21.70 -40.67
C VAL A 165 32.62 22.89 -39.76
N ILE A 166 33.61 23.51 -39.13
CA ILE A 166 33.43 24.70 -38.28
C ILE A 166 32.92 25.87 -39.12
N TYR A 167 33.51 26.14 -40.29
CA TYR A 167 33.03 27.16 -41.23
C TYR A 167 31.56 26.92 -41.62
N LYS A 168 31.21 25.70 -42.06
CA LYS A 168 29.82 25.35 -42.43
C LYS A 168 28.83 25.51 -41.27
N MET A 169 29.22 25.12 -40.06
CA MET A 169 28.39 25.27 -38.86
C MET A 169 28.27 26.75 -38.44
N HIS A 170 29.32 27.55 -38.64
CA HIS A 170 29.29 28.99 -38.38
C HIS A 170 28.33 29.70 -39.33
N GLU A 171 28.43 29.43 -40.64
CA GLU A 171 27.49 29.96 -41.64
C GLU A 171 26.04 29.59 -41.31
N SER A 172 25.80 28.31 -40.96
CA SER A 172 24.48 27.84 -40.53
C SER A 172 23.97 28.56 -39.27
N LEU A 173 24.88 28.85 -38.33
CA LEU A 173 24.54 29.57 -37.10
C LEU A 173 24.20 31.03 -37.40
N GLN A 174 25.00 31.72 -38.23
CA GLN A 174 24.74 33.10 -38.63
C GLN A 174 23.39 33.22 -39.35
N GLU A 175 23.10 32.29 -40.27
CA GLU A 175 21.79 32.23 -40.93
C GLU A 175 20.65 32.05 -39.92
N SER A 176 20.82 31.13 -38.97
CA SER A 176 19.84 30.90 -37.91
C SER A 176 19.68 32.09 -36.96
N LEU A 177 20.68 32.97 -36.82
CA LEU A 177 20.61 34.15 -35.95
C LEU A 177 19.89 35.34 -36.60
N LYS A 178 19.71 35.34 -37.94
CA LYS A 178 18.93 36.36 -38.65
C LYS A 178 17.46 36.41 -38.21
N SER A 179 16.94 35.31 -37.68
CA SER A 179 15.61 35.24 -37.06
C SER A 179 15.73 34.86 -35.59
N PRO A 180 15.12 35.60 -34.65
CA PRO A 180 15.21 35.26 -33.24
C PRO A 180 14.46 33.97 -32.94
N LEU A 181 14.91 33.26 -31.90
CA LEU A 181 14.19 32.13 -31.36
C LEU A 181 12.84 32.59 -30.77
N PRO A 182 11.75 31.82 -30.96
CA PRO A 182 10.47 32.06 -30.31
C PRO A 182 10.58 32.29 -28.78
N SER A 183 9.72 33.14 -28.24
CA SER A 183 9.71 33.52 -26.81
C SER A 183 9.48 32.36 -25.82
N LYS A 184 8.98 31.21 -26.31
CA LYS A 184 8.86 29.98 -25.51
C LYS A 184 10.22 29.39 -25.08
N TYR A 185 11.30 29.75 -25.75
CA TYR A 185 12.66 29.36 -25.35
C TYR A 185 13.31 30.50 -24.58
N LYS A 186 13.82 30.23 -23.37
CA LYS A 186 14.59 31.22 -22.62
C LYS A 186 16.04 31.17 -23.07
N VAL A 187 16.49 32.17 -23.84
CA VAL A 187 17.88 32.28 -24.29
C VAL A 187 18.69 33.06 -23.24
N ILE A 188 19.82 32.49 -22.80
CA ILE A 188 20.73 33.10 -21.82
C ILE A 188 22.17 33.08 -22.36
N LYS A 189 22.98 34.03 -21.88
CA LYS A 189 24.43 34.05 -22.16
C LYS A 189 25.17 33.20 -21.13
N PRO A 190 26.39 32.71 -21.42
CA PRO A 190 27.11 31.81 -20.53
C PRO A 190 27.43 32.38 -19.13
N HIS A 191 27.43 33.70 -18.98
CA HIS A 191 27.64 34.36 -17.68
C HIS A 191 26.34 34.56 -16.88
N ASP A 192 25.16 34.44 -17.50
CA ASP A 192 23.87 34.57 -16.84
C ASP A 192 23.33 33.19 -16.43
N THR A 193 23.62 32.80 -15.18
CA THR A 193 23.15 31.53 -14.61
C THR A 193 21.86 31.67 -13.81
N THR A 194 21.23 32.86 -13.78
CA THR A 194 20.03 33.12 -12.97
C THR A 194 18.85 32.22 -13.34
N ALA A 195 18.73 31.88 -14.63
CA ALA A 195 17.70 30.95 -15.10
C ALA A 195 17.93 29.49 -14.67
N LEU A 196 19.11 29.18 -14.13
CA LEU A 196 19.56 27.86 -13.69
C LEU A 196 19.67 27.77 -12.16
N THR A 197 18.99 28.67 -11.44
CA THR A 197 18.79 28.59 -9.99
C THR A 197 17.30 28.61 -9.64
N TYR A 198 16.95 28.02 -8.50
CA TYR A 198 15.59 28.11 -7.95
C TYR A 198 15.55 29.15 -6.83
N ALA A 199 15.11 30.37 -7.17
CA ALA A 199 15.00 31.44 -6.18
C ALA A 199 13.80 31.21 -5.23
N PRO A 200 13.95 31.43 -3.91
CA PRO A 200 12.83 31.41 -3.00
C PRO A 200 11.84 32.54 -3.31
N LEU A 201 10.54 32.29 -3.10
CA LEU A 201 9.51 33.32 -3.12
C LEU A 201 9.59 34.14 -1.83
N ASP A 202 9.51 35.47 -1.91
CA ASP A 202 9.29 36.29 -0.72
C ASP A 202 7.79 36.36 -0.42
N LEU A 203 7.38 35.74 0.68
CA LEU A 203 5.99 35.72 1.14
C LEU A 203 5.77 36.60 2.38
N SER A 204 6.75 37.41 2.78
CA SER A 204 6.68 38.25 3.99
C SER A 204 5.55 39.28 3.95
N LYS A 205 5.03 39.61 2.76
CA LYS A 205 3.88 40.50 2.56
C LYS A 205 2.54 39.92 3.03
N TYR A 206 2.45 38.59 3.17
CA TYR A 206 1.23 37.92 3.63
C TYR A 206 1.23 37.87 5.15
N LYS A 207 0.04 37.97 5.77
CA LYS A 207 -0.10 37.87 7.22
C LYS A 207 0.12 36.45 7.73
N LYS A 208 -0.30 35.47 6.93
CA LYS A 208 -0.33 34.06 7.29
C LYS A 208 -0.08 33.18 6.07
N ILE A 209 0.70 32.12 6.25
CA ILE A 209 0.93 31.07 5.26
C ILE A 209 0.32 29.77 5.77
N HIS A 210 -0.50 29.11 4.96
CA HIS A 210 -1.18 27.86 5.29
C HIS A 210 -0.60 26.70 4.49
N HIS A 211 -0.33 25.58 5.15
CA HIS A 211 0.19 24.37 4.53
C HIS A 211 -0.77 23.21 4.80
N PHE A 212 -1.40 22.69 3.76
CA PHE A 212 -2.33 21.56 3.85
C PHE A 212 -1.60 20.27 3.51
N GLY A 213 -1.78 19.25 4.34
CA GLY A 213 -1.31 17.89 4.08
C GLY A 213 -2.10 17.16 3.01
N ASP A 214 -1.95 15.84 3.04
CA ASP A 214 -2.62 14.92 2.12
C ASP A 214 -4.14 14.95 2.39
N ILE A 215 -4.94 15.21 1.34
CA ILE A 215 -6.38 15.43 1.47
C ILE A 215 -7.15 14.14 1.17
N HIS A 216 -6.66 13.32 0.24
CA HIS A 216 -7.22 12.02 -0.13
C HIS A 216 -8.75 12.03 -0.25
N GLY A 217 -9.31 12.95 -1.05
CA GLY A 217 -10.75 13.00 -1.27
C GLY A 217 -11.59 13.31 -0.03
N CYS A 218 -11.04 13.93 1.02
CA CYS A 218 -11.75 14.29 2.26
C CYS A 218 -12.20 15.76 2.27
N TYR A 219 -13.11 16.11 1.35
CA TYR A 219 -13.63 17.47 1.18
C TYR A 219 -14.25 18.05 2.46
N SER A 220 -15.01 17.25 3.22
CA SER A 220 -15.67 17.72 4.44
C SER A 220 -14.68 18.19 5.52
N ALA A 221 -13.55 17.50 5.68
CA ALA A 221 -12.48 17.92 6.59
C ALA A 221 -11.80 19.20 6.08
N LEU A 222 -11.57 19.29 4.77
CA LEU A 222 -10.98 20.48 4.15
C LEU A 222 -11.84 21.74 4.34
N ILE A 223 -13.13 21.67 4.01
CA ILE A 223 -14.03 22.82 4.11
C ILE A 223 -14.26 23.23 5.56
N ARG A 224 -14.32 22.27 6.48
CA ARG A 224 -14.43 22.56 7.92
C ARG A 224 -13.33 23.49 8.43
N TYR A 225 -12.10 23.33 7.93
CA TYR A 225 -11.02 24.26 8.26
C TYR A 225 -11.34 25.70 7.82
N PHE A 226 -11.76 25.87 6.57
CA PHE A 226 -12.04 27.19 6.03
C PHE A 226 -13.26 27.85 6.67
N LEU A 227 -14.31 27.07 6.99
CA LEU A 227 -15.47 27.57 7.72
C LEU A 227 -15.08 28.08 9.11
N TYR A 228 -14.26 27.31 9.83
CA TYR A 228 -13.71 27.71 11.13
C TYR A 228 -12.89 29.02 11.04
N GLN A 229 -12.03 29.17 10.02
CA GLN A 229 -11.24 30.39 9.80
C GLN A 229 -12.07 31.64 9.47
N ASN A 230 -13.29 31.43 8.99
CA ASN A 230 -14.24 32.48 8.63
C ASN A 230 -15.37 32.64 9.65
N GLY A 231 -15.34 31.91 10.77
CA GLY A 231 -16.34 32.03 11.84
C GLY A 231 -17.75 31.57 11.45
N ALA A 232 -17.85 30.60 10.53
CA ALA A 232 -19.13 30.02 10.10
C ALA A 232 -19.21 28.54 10.50
N ASP A 233 -20.40 28.06 10.86
CA ASP A 233 -20.63 26.65 11.22
C ASP A 233 -20.99 25.79 10.00
N SER A 234 -21.49 26.41 8.93
CA SER A 234 -21.89 25.73 7.69
C SER A 234 -21.58 26.52 6.42
N MET A 235 -21.53 25.84 5.28
CA MET A 235 -21.36 26.49 3.97
C MET A 235 -22.55 27.39 3.62
N GLN A 236 -23.77 27.02 4.03
CA GLN A 236 -24.98 27.82 3.81
C GLN A 236 -24.90 29.13 4.58
N GLU A 237 -24.51 29.08 5.86
CA GLU A 237 -24.30 30.27 6.69
C GLU A 237 -23.20 31.17 6.12
N PHE A 238 -22.08 30.57 5.69
CA PHE A 238 -21.00 31.30 5.03
C PHE A 238 -21.49 32.00 3.76
N ILE A 239 -22.20 31.30 2.87
CA ILE A 239 -22.77 31.88 1.65
C ILE A 239 -23.72 33.04 1.99
N ALA A 240 -24.59 32.89 2.99
CA ALA A 240 -25.50 33.96 3.41
C ALA A 240 -24.72 35.22 3.83
N SER A 241 -23.66 35.06 4.63
CA SER A 241 -22.79 36.18 5.03
C SER A 241 -22.07 36.87 3.85
N CYS A 242 -21.76 36.13 2.78
CA CYS A 242 -21.14 36.68 1.56
C CYS A 242 -22.12 37.52 0.73
N VAL A 243 -23.41 37.17 0.75
CA VAL A 243 -24.47 37.94 0.06
C VAL A 243 -24.67 39.29 0.73
N ASP A 244 -24.71 39.33 2.07
CA ASP A 244 -24.89 40.57 2.85
C ASP A 244 -23.69 41.52 2.75
N SER A 245 -22.48 40.99 2.56
CA SER A 245 -21.24 41.77 2.42
C SER A 245 -20.97 42.29 0.99
N THR A 246 -21.94 42.22 0.07
CA THR A 246 -21.88 42.68 -1.33
C THR A 246 -20.84 41.98 -2.22
N GLN A 247 -20.29 40.84 -1.79
CA GLN A 247 -19.36 40.04 -2.59
C GLN A 247 -20.05 39.20 -3.68
N ILE A 248 -21.36 38.98 -3.54
CA ILE A 248 -22.23 38.30 -4.52
C ILE A 248 -23.25 39.33 -5.05
N SER A 249 -23.43 39.43 -6.36
CA SER A 249 -24.29 40.45 -6.98
C SER A 249 -25.78 40.21 -6.69
N ARG A 250 -26.60 41.28 -6.62
CA ARG A 250 -28.06 41.18 -6.41
C ARG A 250 -28.83 40.53 -7.57
N GLU A 251 -28.25 40.48 -8.78
CA GLU A 251 -28.85 39.75 -9.91
C GLU A 251 -28.66 38.24 -9.73
N ASP A 252 -27.51 37.82 -9.19
CA ASP A 252 -27.25 36.43 -8.79
C ASP A 252 -27.98 36.04 -7.48
N SER A 253 -28.56 37.01 -6.76
CA SER A 253 -29.23 36.79 -5.46
C SER A 253 -30.72 36.49 -5.55
N THR A 254 -31.33 36.61 -6.74
CA THR A 254 -32.73 36.20 -6.94
C THR A 254 -32.89 34.69 -6.77
N ASP A 255 -31.87 33.91 -7.16
CA ASP A 255 -31.76 32.48 -6.86
C ASP A 255 -31.39 32.18 -5.39
N SER A 256 -30.92 33.16 -4.60
CA SER A 256 -30.41 32.92 -3.23
C SER A 256 -31.42 33.24 -2.12
N MET A 257 -32.37 34.17 -2.32
CA MET A 257 -33.39 34.45 -1.30
C MET A 257 -34.47 33.37 -1.20
N ASP A 258 -34.89 32.77 -2.32
CA ASP A 258 -35.76 31.56 -2.31
C ASP A 258 -35.02 30.31 -1.76
N PHE A 259 -33.70 30.41 -1.59
CA PHE A 259 -32.78 29.32 -1.21
C PHE A 259 -32.43 29.30 0.28
N ILE A 260 -32.48 30.46 0.95
CA ILE A 260 -32.32 30.55 2.41
C ILE A 260 -33.55 29.94 3.11
N GLU A 261 -34.70 29.89 2.43
CA GLU A 261 -35.94 29.30 2.94
C GLU A 261 -36.23 27.87 2.43
N SER A 262 -35.48 27.34 1.45
CA SER A 262 -35.72 26.00 0.87
C SER A 262 -34.47 25.11 0.81
N SER A 263 -34.65 23.80 1.00
CA SER A 263 -33.59 22.77 0.98
C SER A 263 -33.02 22.44 -0.42
N ALA A 264 -33.05 23.40 -1.34
CA ALA A 264 -32.62 23.23 -2.73
C ALA A 264 -31.08 23.04 -2.85
N PRO A 265 -30.56 22.51 -3.98
CA PRO A 265 -29.12 22.32 -4.21
C PRO A 265 -28.42 23.58 -4.75
N ILE A 266 -27.25 23.92 -4.18
CA ILE A 266 -26.54 25.19 -4.45
C ILE A 266 -26.11 25.21 -5.91
N SER A 267 -26.36 26.30 -6.63
CA SER A 267 -25.91 26.41 -8.01
C SER A 267 -24.39 26.35 -8.09
N GLN A 268 -23.85 25.70 -9.13
CA GLN A 268 -22.41 25.54 -9.30
C GLN A 268 -21.67 26.89 -9.37
N LYS A 269 -22.34 27.94 -9.86
CA LYS A 269 -21.80 29.31 -9.92
C LYS A 269 -21.64 29.89 -8.51
N ILE A 270 -22.67 29.80 -7.66
CA ILE A 270 -22.62 30.28 -6.27
C ILE A 270 -21.56 29.51 -5.48
N GLN A 271 -21.50 28.18 -5.66
CA GLN A 271 -20.49 27.36 -5.02
C GLN A 271 -19.06 27.78 -5.39
N SER A 272 -18.79 28.04 -6.67
CA SER A 272 -17.47 28.51 -7.14
C SER A 272 -17.09 29.86 -6.53
N ILE A 273 -18.04 30.79 -6.39
CA ILE A 273 -17.82 32.08 -5.73
C ILE A 273 -17.52 31.89 -4.25
N ALA A 274 -18.32 31.07 -3.57
CA ALA A 274 -18.14 30.76 -2.15
C ALA A 274 -16.76 30.12 -1.89
N HIS A 275 -16.33 29.15 -2.71
CA HIS A 275 -15.01 28.53 -2.61
C HIS A 275 -13.88 29.56 -2.67
N LYS A 276 -13.98 30.56 -3.55
CA LYS A 276 -12.98 31.64 -3.64
C LYS A 276 -13.03 32.56 -2.44
N ALA A 277 -14.22 32.90 -1.96
CA ALA A 277 -14.43 33.78 -0.80
C ALA A 277 -13.91 33.17 0.51
N LEU A 278 -13.81 31.84 0.62
CA LEU A 278 -13.20 31.17 1.78
C LEU A 278 -11.72 31.53 1.99
N LEU A 279 -11.01 31.95 0.93
CA LEU A 279 -9.59 32.27 0.96
C LEU A 279 -9.38 33.78 1.10
N LYS A 280 -8.68 34.20 2.16
CA LYS A 280 -8.36 35.60 2.44
C LYS A 280 -7.21 36.05 1.54
N SER A 281 -7.35 37.22 0.91
CA SER A 281 -6.38 37.73 -0.08
C SER A 281 -5.03 38.16 0.52
N ASP A 282 -4.99 38.44 1.82
CA ASP A 282 -3.79 38.80 2.59
C ASP A 282 -3.12 37.58 3.26
N GLU A 283 -3.58 36.36 2.96
CA GLU A 283 -2.98 35.09 3.36
C GLU A 283 -2.57 34.27 2.13
N TYR A 284 -1.65 33.31 2.30
CA TYR A 284 -1.16 32.44 1.23
C TYR A 284 -1.40 30.97 1.55
N TYR A 285 -1.81 30.17 0.55
CA TYR A 285 -2.25 28.79 0.75
C TYR A 285 -1.44 27.81 -0.10
N ILE A 286 -0.79 26.84 0.54
CA ILE A 286 0.05 25.81 -0.08
C ILE A 286 -0.55 24.43 0.20
N PHE A 287 -0.87 23.68 -0.84
CA PHE A 287 -1.46 22.34 -0.73
C PHE A 287 -0.44 21.28 -1.16
N CYS A 288 -0.05 20.38 -0.26
CA CYS A 288 1.15 19.52 -0.40
C CYS A 288 1.00 18.29 -1.31
N GLY A 289 -0.16 18.09 -1.94
CA GLY A 289 -0.40 17.01 -2.90
C GLY A 289 -1.38 15.96 -2.38
N ASP A 290 -1.52 14.86 -3.12
CA ASP A 290 -2.38 13.72 -2.77
C ASP A 290 -3.82 14.17 -2.46
N TYR A 291 -4.43 14.82 -3.45
CA TYR A 291 -5.75 15.43 -3.35
C TYR A 291 -6.89 14.41 -3.50
N ILE A 292 -6.61 13.32 -4.21
CA ILE A 292 -7.58 12.30 -4.61
C ILE A 292 -7.14 10.91 -4.14
N ASP A 293 -7.98 9.92 -4.47
CA ASP A 293 -7.93 8.52 -4.07
C ASP A 293 -8.10 8.34 -2.54
N ARG A 294 -8.41 7.09 -2.15
CA ARG A 294 -8.66 6.59 -0.79
C ARG A 294 -9.90 7.14 -0.07
N GLY A 295 -10.21 8.43 -0.16
CA GLY A 295 -11.44 8.99 0.39
C GLY A 295 -12.62 8.94 -0.58
N VAL A 296 -13.76 9.44 -0.10
CA VAL A 296 -15.08 9.28 -0.76
C VAL A 296 -15.61 10.54 -1.45
N GLU A 297 -14.91 11.69 -1.35
CA GLU A 297 -15.35 12.98 -1.90
C GLU A 297 -14.33 13.59 -2.89
N ASN A 298 -13.66 12.74 -3.67
CA ASN A 298 -12.64 13.12 -4.67
C ASN A 298 -13.13 14.18 -5.66
N GLY A 299 -14.37 14.04 -6.15
CA GLY A 299 -14.99 14.96 -7.09
C GLY A 299 -15.18 16.35 -6.51
N LYS A 300 -15.57 16.43 -5.23
CA LYS A 300 -15.74 17.71 -4.51
C LYS A 300 -14.39 18.37 -4.23
N VAL A 301 -13.36 17.60 -3.84
CA VAL A 301 -12.00 18.13 -3.67
C VAL A 301 -11.49 18.71 -4.99
N LEU A 302 -11.59 17.97 -6.11
CA LEU A 302 -11.15 18.51 -7.39
C LEU A 302 -11.95 19.73 -7.84
N ARG A 303 -13.27 19.75 -7.60
CA ARG A 303 -14.09 20.93 -7.89
C ARG A 303 -13.59 22.16 -7.13
N PHE A 304 -13.36 22.03 -5.82
CA PHE A 304 -12.80 23.10 -4.99
C PHE A 304 -11.46 23.59 -5.53
N LEU A 305 -10.53 22.68 -5.83
CA LEU A 305 -9.22 23.05 -6.36
C LEU A 305 -9.30 23.76 -7.72
N LEU A 306 -10.19 23.31 -8.62
CA LEU A 306 -10.43 23.98 -9.89
C LEU A 306 -10.96 25.41 -9.73
N ASP A 307 -11.77 25.65 -8.70
CA ASP A 307 -12.31 26.98 -8.42
C ASP A 307 -11.24 27.96 -7.90
N ILE A 308 -10.26 27.47 -7.13
CA ILE A 308 -9.25 28.32 -6.47
C ILE A 308 -7.89 28.37 -7.18
N MET A 309 -7.58 27.45 -8.10
CA MET A 309 -6.22 27.29 -8.67
C MET A 309 -5.68 28.49 -9.44
N GLU A 310 -6.55 29.41 -9.87
CA GLU A 310 -6.16 30.65 -10.57
C GLU A 310 -5.91 31.84 -9.64
N LEU A 311 -6.17 31.68 -8.33
CA LEU A 311 -5.90 32.74 -7.36
C LEU A 311 -4.39 32.93 -7.15
N PRO A 312 -3.89 34.17 -7.07
CA PRO A 312 -2.46 34.46 -7.03
C PRO A 312 -1.79 34.03 -5.71
N ASN A 313 -2.59 33.82 -4.67
CA ASN A 313 -2.16 33.40 -3.34
C ASN A 313 -2.37 31.89 -3.07
N VAL A 314 -2.54 31.09 -4.14
CA VAL A 314 -2.70 29.62 -4.06
C VAL A 314 -1.54 28.92 -4.76
N CYS A 315 -1.00 27.90 -4.10
CA CYS A 315 0.06 27.04 -4.61
C CYS A 315 -0.33 25.57 -4.45
N LEU A 316 -0.56 24.89 -5.58
CA LEU A 316 -0.85 23.45 -5.60
C LEU A 316 0.44 22.68 -5.91
N ILE A 317 0.86 21.78 -5.03
CA ILE A 317 2.02 20.90 -5.21
C ILE A 317 1.54 19.52 -5.70
N GLU A 318 2.28 18.94 -6.63
CA GLU A 318 2.03 17.60 -7.16
C GLU A 318 2.40 16.52 -6.13
N GLY A 319 1.43 15.68 -5.77
CA GLY A 319 1.66 14.43 -5.04
C GLY A 319 1.73 13.23 -5.98
N ASN A 320 1.84 12.02 -5.41
CA ASN A 320 1.95 10.81 -6.21
C ASN A 320 0.62 10.31 -6.77
N HIS A 321 -0.52 10.68 -6.19
CA HIS A 321 -1.84 10.30 -6.71
C HIS A 321 -2.27 11.13 -7.93
N GLU A 322 -1.79 12.37 -8.07
CA GLU A 322 -2.10 13.24 -9.22
C GLU A 322 -1.61 12.66 -10.56
N ARG A 323 -0.70 11.67 -10.55
CA ARG A 323 -0.29 10.92 -11.75
C ARG A 323 -1.46 10.25 -12.45
N TYR A 324 -2.50 9.84 -11.72
CA TYR A 324 -3.67 9.21 -12.32
C TYR A 324 -4.57 10.23 -13.03
N LEU A 325 -4.63 11.48 -12.54
CA LEU A 325 -5.28 12.58 -13.26
C LEU A 325 -4.55 12.91 -14.55
N ARG A 326 -3.20 12.92 -14.55
CA ARG A 326 -2.43 13.07 -15.78
C ARG A 326 -2.77 11.97 -16.78
N LYS A 327 -2.72 10.70 -16.34
CA LYS A 327 -2.99 9.56 -17.19
C LYS A 327 -4.40 9.61 -17.77
N TRP A 328 -5.40 9.81 -16.92
CA TRP A 328 -6.79 9.91 -17.33
C TRP A 328 -7.03 11.09 -18.27
N GLY A 329 -6.41 12.24 -17.99
CA GLY A 329 -6.45 13.41 -18.84
C GLY A 329 -5.78 13.22 -20.20
N ASN A 330 -4.86 12.27 -20.36
CA ASN A 330 -4.14 12.00 -21.61
C ASN A 330 -4.57 10.70 -22.31
N ASP A 331 -5.69 10.10 -21.88
CA ASP A 331 -6.16 8.79 -22.39
C ASP A 331 -5.12 7.66 -22.24
N GLU A 332 -4.25 7.76 -21.22
CA GLU A 332 -3.28 6.71 -20.88
C GLU A 332 -3.92 5.62 -20.00
N GLU A 333 -3.41 4.40 -20.10
CA GLU A 333 -3.90 3.29 -19.29
C GLU A 333 -3.56 3.44 -17.79
N ILE A 334 -4.58 3.25 -16.95
CA ILE A 334 -4.48 3.28 -15.49
C ILE A 334 -4.71 1.87 -14.94
N ASN A 335 -3.72 1.28 -14.29
CA ASN A 335 -3.80 -0.12 -13.83
C ASN A 335 -4.27 -0.27 -12.39
N THR A 336 -4.64 0.82 -11.72
CA THR A 336 -5.12 0.77 -10.34
C THR A 336 -6.64 0.62 -10.30
N LEU A 337 -7.10 -0.36 -9.53
CA LEU A 337 -8.52 -0.61 -9.31
C LEU A 337 -9.18 0.55 -8.56
N GLU A 338 -8.46 1.15 -7.60
CA GLU A 338 -8.88 2.30 -6.81
C GLU A 338 -9.38 3.43 -7.71
N PHE A 339 -8.50 3.93 -8.59
CA PHE A 339 -8.86 5.01 -9.48
C PHE A 339 -9.97 4.61 -10.46
N LYS A 340 -9.85 3.44 -11.13
CA LYS A 340 -10.79 3.01 -12.17
C LYS A 340 -12.20 2.80 -11.67
N ARG A 341 -12.37 2.19 -10.49
CA ARG A 341 -13.67 1.74 -9.99
C ARG A 341 -14.32 2.76 -9.07
N PHE A 342 -13.54 3.58 -8.39
CA PHE A 342 -14.06 4.42 -7.31
C PHE A 342 -13.81 5.89 -7.61
N THR A 343 -12.56 6.33 -7.63
CA THR A 343 -12.22 7.75 -7.85
C THR A 343 -12.84 8.27 -9.14
N LEU A 344 -12.64 7.58 -10.27
CA LEU A 344 -13.15 8.01 -11.56
C LEU A 344 -14.68 8.13 -11.58
N ARG A 345 -15.40 7.22 -10.93
CA ARG A 345 -16.87 7.28 -10.85
C ARG A 345 -17.33 8.49 -10.03
N ASP A 346 -16.67 8.75 -8.91
CA ASP A 346 -16.96 9.90 -8.06
C ASP A 346 -16.64 11.23 -8.79
N LEU A 347 -15.50 11.31 -9.48
CA LEU A 347 -15.14 12.45 -10.34
C LEU A 347 -16.21 12.73 -11.39
N GLN A 348 -16.64 11.69 -12.12
CA GLN A 348 -17.68 11.81 -13.15
C GLN A 348 -19.04 12.21 -12.56
N SER A 349 -19.39 11.71 -11.37
CA SER A 349 -20.64 12.08 -10.68
C SER A 349 -20.67 13.57 -10.31
N CYS A 350 -19.51 14.18 -10.05
CA CYS A 350 -19.34 15.60 -9.77
C CYS A 350 -19.12 16.46 -11.04
N GLY A 351 -19.32 15.87 -12.23
CA GLY A 351 -19.16 16.55 -13.52
C GLY A 351 -17.71 16.99 -13.82
N ILE A 352 -16.72 16.29 -13.25
CA ILE A 352 -15.30 16.53 -13.58
C ILE A 352 -14.98 15.82 -14.89
N THR A 353 -14.32 16.53 -15.81
CA THR A 353 -13.95 16.02 -17.12
C THR A 353 -12.45 15.76 -17.24
N GLN A 354 -12.03 15.03 -18.27
CA GLN A 354 -10.61 14.88 -18.62
C GLN A 354 -9.93 16.23 -18.92
N ARG A 355 -10.69 17.21 -19.45
CA ARG A 355 -10.19 18.57 -19.68
C ARG A 355 -9.84 19.23 -18.35
N ASP A 356 -10.69 19.07 -17.34
CA ASP A 356 -10.44 19.59 -16.00
C ASP A 356 -9.22 18.93 -15.36
N ALA A 357 -9.09 17.61 -15.49
CA ALA A 357 -7.91 16.87 -15.05
C ALA A 357 -6.61 17.37 -15.71
N ARG A 358 -6.62 17.62 -17.02
CA ARG A 358 -5.47 18.24 -17.72
C ARG A 358 -5.19 19.66 -17.22
N ASN A 359 -6.22 20.46 -16.98
CA ASN A 359 -6.07 21.85 -16.54
C ASN A 359 -5.43 21.92 -15.16
N ILE A 360 -5.97 21.19 -14.17
CA ILE A 360 -5.41 21.18 -12.82
C ILE A 360 -3.98 20.62 -12.82
N TYR A 361 -3.73 19.51 -13.53
CA TYR A 361 -2.40 18.90 -13.57
C TYR A 361 -1.33 19.83 -14.16
N ARG A 362 -1.69 20.70 -15.12
CA ARG A 362 -0.79 21.73 -15.67
C ARG A 362 -0.43 22.82 -14.65
N LYS A 363 -1.29 23.07 -13.66
CA LYS A 363 -1.07 24.08 -12.61
C LYS A 363 -0.21 23.59 -11.45
N LEU A 364 -0.09 22.27 -11.26
CA LEU A 364 0.69 21.68 -10.18
C LEU A 364 2.18 22.02 -10.28
N ARG A 365 2.72 22.55 -9.18
CA ARG A 365 4.15 22.77 -8.96
C ARG A 365 4.80 21.53 -8.36
N GLN A 366 6.12 21.41 -8.47
CA GLN A 366 6.86 20.26 -7.92
C GLN A 366 7.22 20.44 -6.44
N CYS A 367 7.31 21.69 -5.99
CA CYS A 367 7.59 22.09 -4.61
C CYS A 367 7.30 23.60 -4.46
N ALA A 368 7.39 24.11 -3.24
CA ALA A 368 7.53 25.54 -2.96
C ALA A 368 8.78 25.77 -2.09
N LEU A 369 9.51 26.85 -2.36
CA LEU A 369 10.58 27.33 -1.49
C LEU A 369 10.31 28.81 -1.28
N TYR A 370 10.24 29.25 -0.03
CA TYR A 370 9.93 30.64 0.28
C TYR A 370 10.69 31.16 1.49
N THR A 371 10.77 32.48 1.59
CA THR A 371 11.22 33.21 2.77
C THR A 371 10.04 33.95 3.39
N PHE A 372 10.04 34.02 4.72
CA PHE A 372 9.05 34.73 5.52
C PHE A 372 9.77 35.39 6.68
N SER A 373 9.84 36.71 6.63
CA SER A 373 10.47 37.52 7.68
C SER A 373 9.41 38.25 8.48
N ASP A 374 9.60 38.30 9.79
CA ASP A 374 8.77 39.13 10.67
C ASP A 374 8.85 40.61 10.25
N ILE A 375 7.71 41.31 10.35
CA ILE A 375 7.58 42.74 10.01
C ILE A 375 8.02 43.59 11.21
N ASP A 376 8.99 44.49 11.02
CA ASP A 376 9.35 45.50 12.02
C ASP A 376 8.18 46.48 12.22
N SER A 377 7.66 46.56 13.45
CA SER A 377 6.59 47.49 13.82
C SER A 377 7.04 48.97 13.89
N THR A 378 8.29 49.29 13.55
CA THR A 378 8.87 50.63 13.69
C THR A 378 8.91 51.47 12.41
N GLU A 379 8.76 50.88 11.21
CA GLU A 379 8.87 51.68 9.97
C GLU A 379 7.59 52.41 9.55
N SER A 380 6.46 52.27 10.27
CA SER A 380 5.22 52.98 9.92
C SER A 380 5.10 54.41 10.49
N LYS A 381 5.95 54.86 11.42
CA LYS A 381 5.81 56.22 12.02
C LYS A 381 7.13 56.77 12.58
N ALA A 382 8.04 57.28 11.75
CA ALA A 382 8.93 58.42 12.07
C ALA A 382 9.97 58.67 10.97
N ALA A 383 9.54 59.28 9.86
CA ALA A 383 10.44 60.15 9.12
C ALA A 383 10.49 61.50 9.85
N GLN A 384 11.30 61.60 10.91
CA GLN A 384 11.94 62.84 11.40
C GLN A 384 12.65 62.60 12.74
N ASN A 385 13.97 62.83 12.70
CA ASN A 385 14.85 63.15 13.83
C ASN A 385 15.01 62.09 14.93
N VAL A 386 16.21 61.50 15.03
CA VAL A 386 17.15 61.71 16.15
C VAL A 386 18.39 60.83 15.92
N THR A 387 19.55 61.47 16.06
CA THR A 387 20.90 60.90 16.10
C THR A 387 21.18 60.11 17.37
N ASN A 388 21.98 59.04 17.21
CA ASN A 388 22.71 58.27 18.23
C ASN A 388 21.89 57.44 19.22
N CYS A 389 21.90 56.12 19.01
CA CYS A 389 22.13 55.10 20.04
C CYS A 389 22.67 53.82 19.37
N ASN A 390 23.84 53.35 19.81
CA ASN A 390 24.32 52.00 19.55
C ASN A 390 23.55 51.06 20.48
N GLU A 391 22.44 50.51 20.01
CA GLU A 391 21.82 49.31 20.57
C GLU A 391 21.82 48.22 19.50
N SER A 392 22.12 47.00 19.93
CA SER A 392 22.15 45.80 19.11
C SER A 392 20.83 45.65 18.35
N ILE A 393 20.90 45.81 17.03
CA ILE A 393 19.80 45.51 16.10
C ILE A 393 19.43 44.04 16.31
N GLU A 394 18.27 43.78 16.92
CA GLU A 394 17.66 42.47 16.98
C GLU A 394 17.59 41.92 15.55
N SER A 395 18.27 40.80 15.31
CA SER A 395 18.38 40.22 13.98
C SER A 395 17.00 39.77 13.50
N LYS A 396 16.48 40.41 12.46
CA LYS A 396 15.30 40.00 11.69
C LYS A 396 15.25 38.48 11.50
N CYS A 397 14.34 37.80 12.21
CA CYS A 397 14.19 36.35 12.12
C CYS A 397 13.57 35.99 10.76
N THR A 398 14.42 35.65 9.80
CA THR A 398 13.98 35.24 8.46
C THR A 398 13.90 33.73 8.39
N LYS A 399 12.69 33.21 8.23
CA LYS A 399 12.44 31.78 8.06
C LYS A 399 12.51 31.43 6.59
N LYS A 400 13.16 30.32 6.26
CA LYS A 400 13.24 29.76 4.92
C LYS A 400 12.62 28.37 4.95
N VAL A 401 11.53 28.20 4.22
CA VAL A 401 10.69 27.00 4.31
C VAL A 401 10.64 26.30 2.96
N LEU A 402 11.04 25.03 2.96
CA LEU A 402 10.87 24.12 1.83
C LEU A 402 9.59 23.32 2.01
N VAL A 403 8.71 23.37 1.01
CA VAL A 403 7.49 22.57 0.97
C VAL A 403 7.57 21.57 -0.17
N THR A 404 7.48 20.29 0.13
CA THR A 404 7.50 19.19 -0.86
C THR A 404 6.36 18.21 -0.56
N HIS A 405 6.06 17.31 -1.49
CA HIS A 405 5.19 16.20 -1.12
C HIS A 405 5.98 15.17 -0.32
N GLY A 406 7.17 14.77 -0.79
CA GLY A 406 7.97 13.62 -0.31
C GLY A 406 8.87 13.81 0.93
N GLY A 407 9.24 15.05 1.26
CA GLY A 407 10.30 15.34 2.24
C GLY A 407 11.72 15.11 1.70
N LEU A 408 12.71 15.84 2.23
CA LEU A 408 14.12 15.69 1.87
C LEU A 408 15.03 15.61 3.11
N PRO A 409 16.20 14.95 3.02
CA PRO A 409 17.13 14.80 4.14
C PRO A 409 18.03 16.03 4.37
N SER A 410 17.93 17.05 3.52
CA SER A 410 18.62 18.34 3.66
C SER A 410 18.01 19.36 2.70
N LEU A 411 18.25 20.65 2.94
CA LEU A 411 17.92 21.70 1.98
C LEU A 411 19.04 21.84 0.92
N PRO A 412 18.81 21.49 -0.35
CA PRO A 412 19.85 21.54 -1.37
C PRO A 412 20.25 22.99 -1.71
N HIS A 413 21.53 23.22 -2.00
CA HIS A 413 22.02 24.52 -2.46
C HIS A 413 21.36 24.98 -3.77
N ASN A 414 21.13 24.05 -4.71
CA ASN A 414 20.38 24.31 -5.93
C ASN A 414 19.29 23.26 -6.12
N LEU A 415 18.05 23.63 -5.81
CA LEU A 415 16.90 22.74 -5.85
C LEU A 415 16.62 22.19 -7.27
N LEU A 416 17.01 22.90 -8.33
CA LEU A 416 16.81 22.43 -9.72
C LEU A 416 17.54 21.12 -10.02
N LEU A 417 18.62 20.81 -9.30
CA LEU A 417 19.40 19.60 -9.51
C LEU A 417 18.75 18.37 -8.85
N ILE A 418 17.73 18.57 -8.02
CA ILE A 418 16.95 17.48 -7.43
C ILE A 418 15.86 17.05 -8.39
N SER A 419 15.74 15.74 -8.61
CA SER A 419 14.70 15.17 -9.46
C SER A 419 13.32 15.47 -8.88
N THR A 420 12.34 15.72 -9.76
CA THR A 420 10.95 15.82 -9.33
C THR A 420 10.48 14.54 -8.63
N HIS A 421 11.00 13.38 -9.06
CA HIS A 421 10.72 12.11 -8.41
C HIS A 421 11.05 12.15 -6.91
N ASN A 422 12.21 12.65 -6.50
CA ASN A 422 12.56 12.72 -5.08
C ASN A 422 11.68 13.72 -4.31
N LEU A 423 11.27 14.83 -4.94
CA LEU A 423 10.35 15.79 -4.32
C LEU A 423 8.94 15.24 -4.08
N ILE A 424 8.53 14.22 -4.85
CA ILE A 424 7.23 13.56 -4.74
C ILE A 424 7.32 12.34 -3.83
N TYR A 425 8.28 11.46 -4.06
CA TYR A 425 8.36 10.15 -3.38
C TYR A 425 9.29 10.13 -2.17
N GLY A 426 9.93 11.26 -1.85
CA GLY A 426 10.89 11.36 -0.75
C GLY A 426 12.24 10.75 -1.07
N SER A 427 13.10 10.70 -0.06
CA SER A 427 14.40 10.02 -0.10
C SER A 427 14.39 8.83 0.86
N GLY A 428 14.92 7.69 0.42
CA GLY A 428 14.88 6.45 1.21
C GLY A 428 13.65 5.59 0.91
N ASP A 429 13.41 4.60 1.77
CA ASP A 429 12.22 3.76 1.71
C ASP A 429 11.03 4.44 2.39
N TYR A 430 9.82 3.93 2.14
CA TYR A 430 8.57 4.44 2.72
C TYR A 430 8.66 4.56 4.26
N GLY A 431 9.36 3.64 4.93
CA GLY A 431 9.50 3.63 6.37
C GLY A 431 10.46 4.67 6.95
N ASP A 432 11.25 5.37 6.13
CA ASP A 432 12.39 6.16 6.60
C ASP A 432 12.06 7.63 6.91
N VAL A 433 10.81 7.92 7.30
CA VAL A 433 10.37 9.30 7.52
C VAL A 433 11.14 9.95 8.67
N SER A 434 11.28 9.23 9.79
CA SER A 434 12.08 9.65 10.95
C SER A 434 13.53 9.95 10.55
N VAL A 435 14.17 9.04 9.82
CA VAL A 435 15.56 9.18 9.34
C VAL A 435 15.71 10.40 8.43
N CYS A 436 14.78 10.60 7.50
CA CYS A 436 14.77 11.75 6.59
C CYS A 436 14.64 13.07 7.35
N ALA A 437 13.70 13.15 8.30
CA ALA A 437 13.45 14.36 9.09
C ALA A 437 14.61 14.68 10.04
N SER A 438 15.16 13.69 10.75
CA SER A 438 16.34 13.89 11.62
C SER A 438 17.57 14.30 10.81
N SER A 439 17.78 13.71 9.63
CA SER A 439 18.86 14.12 8.71
C SER A 439 18.72 15.58 8.29
N PHE A 440 17.50 16.03 7.96
CA PHE A 440 17.25 17.43 7.61
C PHE A 440 17.55 18.36 8.77
N THR A 441 17.09 18.03 9.99
CA THR A 441 17.39 18.84 11.18
C THR A 441 18.90 19.02 11.37
N HIS A 442 19.67 17.95 11.19
CA HIS A 442 21.13 17.96 11.33
C HIS A 442 21.83 18.77 10.22
N ASN A 443 21.35 18.67 8.98
CA ASN A 443 21.99 19.26 7.81
C ASN A 443 21.54 20.70 7.51
N SER A 444 20.42 21.15 8.09
CA SER A 444 19.82 22.46 7.83
C SER A 444 20.24 23.50 8.86
N LYS A 445 20.40 24.74 8.39
CA LYS A 445 20.79 25.88 9.24
C LYS A 445 19.67 26.28 10.20
N GLU A 446 19.98 27.17 11.13
CA GLU A 446 18.95 27.85 11.93
C GLU A 446 18.06 28.70 11.01
N GLY A 447 16.76 28.70 11.26
CA GLY A 447 15.76 29.35 10.40
C GLY A 447 15.37 28.58 9.13
N GLU A 448 15.95 27.42 8.86
CA GLU A 448 15.56 26.54 7.73
C GLU A 448 14.61 25.44 8.20
N PHE A 449 13.44 25.35 7.57
CA PHE A 449 12.37 24.41 7.91
C PHE A 449 11.95 23.60 6.68
N GLN A 450 11.38 22.42 6.91
CA GLN A 450 10.64 21.71 5.87
C GLN A 450 9.23 21.35 6.31
N VAL A 451 8.32 21.39 5.34
CA VAL A 451 6.94 20.93 5.45
C VAL A 451 6.72 19.90 4.34
N PHE A 452 6.16 18.74 4.67
CA PHE A 452 5.90 17.72 3.66
C PHE A 452 4.67 16.88 3.96
N GLY A 453 4.01 16.43 2.90
CA GLY A 453 2.79 15.64 2.95
C GLY A 453 3.03 14.18 3.28
N HIS A 454 4.05 13.55 2.68
CA HIS A 454 4.19 12.11 2.45
C HIS A 454 3.92 11.19 3.64
N ARG A 455 3.77 9.94 3.24
CA ARG A 455 3.38 8.77 4.02
C ARG A 455 4.03 8.66 5.40
N ASN A 456 3.22 8.79 6.45
CA ASN A 456 3.62 8.72 7.85
C ASN A 456 3.32 7.33 8.46
N LYS A 457 4.02 6.29 7.99
CA LYS A 457 3.81 4.91 8.47
C LYS A 457 4.22 4.70 9.93
N GLU A 458 5.20 5.47 10.39
CA GLU A 458 5.73 5.46 11.74
C GLU A 458 4.83 6.20 12.75
N GLU A 459 3.74 6.83 12.28
CA GLU A 459 2.78 7.58 13.12
C GLU A 459 3.43 8.73 13.89
N LEU A 460 4.37 9.42 13.24
CA LEU A 460 5.06 10.58 13.79
C LEU A 460 4.08 11.74 14.04
N PRO A 461 4.34 12.58 15.07
CA PRO A 461 3.59 13.81 15.29
C PRO A 461 3.72 14.77 14.11
N LEU A 462 2.80 15.73 14.00
CA LEU A 462 2.84 16.72 12.93
C LEU A 462 4.14 17.53 12.98
N ARG A 463 4.55 18.02 14.15
CA ARG A 463 5.87 18.62 14.33
C ARG A 463 6.83 17.57 14.87
N TYR A 464 7.72 17.08 14.00
CA TYR A 464 8.72 16.07 14.33
C TYR A 464 10.13 16.65 14.21
N GLU A 465 10.88 16.64 15.32
CA GLU A 465 12.02 17.55 15.52
C GLU A 465 11.60 19.03 15.38
N GLN A 466 12.40 19.98 15.85
CA GLN A 466 11.99 21.39 15.85
C GLN A 466 11.76 21.98 14.44
N LYS A 467 12.31 21.38 13.38
CA LYS A 467 12.39 21.96 12.03
C LYS A 467 11.55 21.25 10.95
N ASN A 468 10.86 20.15 11.28
CA ASN A 468 10.10 19.37 10.28
C ASN A 468 8.63 19.26 10.62
N PHE A 469 7.79 19.42 9.60
CA PHE A 469 6.35 19.30 9.69
C PHE A 469 5.84 18.19 8.75
N VAL A 470 5.35 17.10 9.33
CA VAL A 470 4.83 15.89 8.67
C VAL A 470 3.30 15.95 8.61
N LEU A 471 2.75 16.17 7.42
CA LEU A 471 1.33 16.48 7.24
C LEU A 471 0.45 15.27 6.85
N GLU A 472 0.97 14.07 6.62
CA GLU A 472 0.14 12.85 6.50
C GLU A 472 -0.44 12.49 7.87
N GLY A 473 -1.77 12.50 7.95
CA GLY A 473 -2.54 12.22 9.15
C GLY A 473 -3.63 11.16 8.96
N LYS A 474 -3.61 10.41 7.85
CA LYS A 474 -4.58 9.36 7.49
C LYS A 474 -6.02 9.86 7.61
N VAL A 475 -6.29 11.05 7.06
CA VAL A 475 -7.59 11.73 7.17
C VAL A 475 -8.75 10.86 6.66
N GLU A 476 -8.49 10.03 5.66
CA GLU A 476 -9.43 9.08 5.08
C GLU A 476 -9.75 7.90 6.02
N PHE A 477 -8.85 7.55 6.95
CA PHE A 477 -8.99 6.39 7.84
C PHE A 477 -9.27 6.77 9.30
N GLY A 478 -9.87 7.94 9.52
CA GLY A 478 -10.32 8.37 10.84
C GLY A 478 -9.29 9.16 11.64
N GLY A 479 -8.12 9.43 11.05
CA GLY A 479 -7.19 10.42 11.57
C GLY A 479 -7.66 11.86 11.28
N ALA A 480 -6.72 12.76 11.02
CA ALA A 480 -7.01 14.17 10.84
C ALA A 480 -6.35 14.75 9.59
N LEU A 481 -7.02 15.69 8.94
CA LEU A 481 -6.35 16.61 8.02
C LEU A 481 -5.41 17.49 8.84
N ARG A 482 -4.11 17.36 8.60
CA ARG A 482 -3.07 18.12 9.28
C ARG A 482 -2.73 19.38 8.48
N ILE A 483 -2.72 20.51 9.16
CA ILE A 483 -2.43 21.82 8.58
C ILE A 483 -1.40 22.51 9.46
N VAL A 484 -0.44 23.21 8.83
CA VAL A 484 0.50 24.10 9.53
C VAL A 484 0.30 25.53 9.06
N THR A 485 0.13 26.45 9.99
CA THR A 485 0.15 27.88 9.70
C THR A 485 1.45 28.51 10.14
N LEU A 486 1.91 29.54 9.43
CA LEU A 486 3.03 30.40 9.80
C LEU A 486 2.56 31.86 9.78
N GLU A 487 2.71 32.54 10.90
CA GLU A 487 2.31 33.94 11.11
C GLU A 487 3.51 34.78 11.57
N HIS A 488 3.40 36.10 11.41
CA HIS A 488 4.37 37.04 11.98
C HIS A 488 4.33 36.96 13.51
N ILE A 489 5.50 36.93 14.14
CA ILE A 489 5.61 36.99 15.59
C ILE A 489 5.38 38.44 16.02
N ASP A 490 4.27 38.73 16.68
CA ASP A 490 4.05 40.04 17.28
C ASP A 490 4.95 40.18 18.51
N SER A 491 5.88 41.14 18.48
CA SER A 491 6.80 41.43 19.60
C SER A 491 6.08 41.91 20.87
N HIS A 492 4.76 42.07 20.83
CA HIS A 492 3.90 42.40 21.96
C HIS A 492 3.18 41.22 22.64
N PHE A 493 3.37 39.97 22.21
CA PHE A 493 2.76 38.82 22.90
C PHE A 493 3.41 38.57 24.28
N LYS A 494 2.84 39.21 25.30
CA LYS A 494 2.90 38.72 26.68
C LYS A 494 2.25 37.33 26.73
N GLN A 495 2.84 36.46 27.54
CA GLN A 495 2.50 35.06 27.81
C GLN A 495 1.03 34.66 27.59
N PRO A 496 0.76 33.40 27.15
CA PRO A 496 -0.60 32.93 26.88
C PRO A 496 -1.37 32.74 28.18
N ASN A 497 -2.02 33.80 28.63
CA ASN A 497 -3.25 33.77 29.38
C ASN A 497 -4.09 34.92 28.82
N GLU A 498 -5.30 34.62 28.33
CA GLU A 498 -6.29 35.55 27.76
C GLU A 498 -6.36 35.65 26.23
N CYS A 499 -6.78 34.56 25.59
CA CYS A 499 -7.81 34.57 24.55
C CYS A 499 -8.72 33.33 24.72
N LEU A 500 -9.25 33.18 25.94
CA LEU A 500 -10.30 32.24 26.32
C LEU A 500 -11.25 32.99 27.27
N LYS A 501 -11.93 34.01 26.76
CA LYS A 501 -13.07 34.64 27.44
C LYS A 501 -14.03 35.13 26.36
N ASN A 502 -14.86 34.20 25.89
CA ASN A 502 -16.26 34.40 25.47
C ASN A 502 -16.74 33.20 24.64
N ALA A 503 -16.84 32.04 25.28
CA ALA A 503 -17.81 30.98 25.00
C ALA A 503 -17.85 30.08 26.24
N ASP A 504 -19.04 29.72 26.67
CA ASP A 504 -19.36 29.28 28.02
C ASP A 504 -18.51 28.13 28.59
N SER A 505 -18.20 28.29 29.88
CA SER A 505 -17.48 27.36 30.73
C SER A 505 -18.21 26.03 30.89
N LYS A 506 -17.52 24.91 30.59
CA LYS A 506 -17.41 23.72 31.45
C LYS A 506 -16.40 22.73 30.86
N ASN A 507 -15.45 22.32 31.70
CA ASN A 507 -14.44 21.26 31.50
C ASN A 507 -13.16 21.65 30.74
N ALA A 508 -12.21 22.30 31.42
CA ALA A 508 -10.80 22.31 31.03
C ALA A 508 -9.95 21.86 32.23
N THR A 509 -9.30 20.69 32.10
CA THR A 509 -8.37 20.16 33.10
C THR A 509 -6.94 20.31 32.58
N LYS A 510 -6.05 20.89 33.41
CA LYS A 510 -4.60 21.03 33.14
C LYS A 510 -3.92 19.66 33.05
N VAL A 511 -3.04 19.46 32.06
CA VAL A 511 -2.06 18.35 32.05
C VAL A 511 -0.69 18.87 31.62
N THR A 512 0.33 18.43 32.36
CA THR A 512 1.77 18.71 32.24
C THR A 512 2.50 17.76 31.27
N GLU A 513 3.54 18.31 30.62
CA GLU A 513 4.69 17.69 29.94
C GLU A 513 4.69 16.17 29.69
N SER A 514 4.16 15.76 28.53
CA SER A 514 4.66 14.68 27.66
C SER A 514 4.01 14.85 26.27
N ALA A 515 4.74 14.53 25.18
CA ALA A 515 4.22 14.65 23.83
C ALA A 515 2.99 13.70 23.67
N PRO A 516 1.79 14.22 23.34
CA PRO A 516 0.58 13.40 23.34
C PRO A 516 0.51 12.53 22.09
N THR A 517 0.09 11.28 22.26
CA THR A 517 -0.26 10.37 21.15
C THR A 517 -1.62 10.76 20.55
N GLU A 518 -1.78 10.57 19.23
CA GLU A 518 -3.03 10.83 18.48
C GLU A 518 -4.25 10.07 19.02
N SER A 519 -4.03 9.01 19.79
CA SER A 519 -5.06 8.18 20.44
C SER A 519 -5.88 8.90 21.54
N SER A 520 -5.64 10.18 21.79
CA SER A 520 -6.30 10.98 22.84
C SER A 520 -7.42 11.92 22.33
N LEU A 521 -7.83 11.80 21.06
CA LEU A 521 -8.90 12.61 20.44
C LEU A 521 -10.35 12.18 20.83
N GLU A 522 -10.56 11.86 22.11
CA GLU A 522 -11.89 11.58 22.71
C GLU A 522 -12.59 12.83 23.28
N SER A 523 -12.12 14.05 22.97
CA SER A 523 -12.89 15.28 23.25
C SER A 523 -13.79 15.65 22.06
N ASN A 524 -14.92 16.32 22.33
CA ASN A 524 -15.93 16.73 21.35
C ASN A 524 -15.43 17.76 20.30
N ASP A 525 -14.16 18.15 20.32
CA ASP A 525 -13.62 19.22 19.48
C ASP A 525 -13.23 18.68 18.09
N LYS A 526 -13.96 19.13 17.05
CA LYS A 526 -13.71 18.72 15.65
C LYS A 526 -12.44 19.32 15.04
N ILE A 527 -11.88 20.36 15.67
CA ILE A 527 -10.65 21.04 15.28
C ILE A 527 -9.81 21.26 16.54
N ARG A 528 -8.51 20.94 16.46
CA ARG A 528 -7.53 21.23 17.51
C ARG A 528 -6.44 22.11 16.94
N VAL A 529 -6.05 23.15 17.69
CA VAL A 529 -4.98 24.10 17.33
C VAL A 529 -3.93 24.10 18.43
N ILE A 530 -2.66 24.04 18.05
CA ILE A 530 -1.49 24.15 18.95
C ILE A 530 -0.57 25.22 18.37
N SER A 531 -0.46 26.37 19.05
CA SER A 531 0.40 27.48 18.62
C SER A 531 1.76 27.45 19.31
N HIS A 532 2.80 27.86 18.58
CA HIS A 532 4.19 27.87 19.03
C HIS A 532 4.77 29.30 19.01
N ASN A 533 5.79 29.53 19.84
CA ASN A 533 6.42 30.85 19.99
C ASN A 533 7.24 31.29 18.76
N ASP A 534 7.50 30.38 17.82
CA ASP A 534 8.19 30.68 16.57
C ASP A 534 7.24 31.05 15.42
N GLY A 535 5.97 31.33 15.73
CA GLY A 535 4.96 31.77 14.76
C GLY A 535 4.31 30.62 13.98
N PHE A 536 4.71 29.37 14.22
CA PHE A 536 4.03 28.20 13.66
C PHE A 536 2.85 27.77 14.53
N SER A 537 1.77 27.30 13.91
CA SER A 537 0.70 26.57 14.60
C SER A 537 0.37 25.26 13.90
N GLU A 538 0.16 24.21 14.68
CA GLU A 538 -0.33 22.91 14.24
C GLU A 538 -1.85 22.87 14.34
N ILE A 539 -2.50 22.37 13.29
CA ILE A 539 -3.96 22.29 13.23
C ILE A 539 -4.35 20.89 12.79
N TYR A 540 -5.28 20.28 13.52
CA TYR A 540 -5.80 18.94 13.26
C TYR A 540 -7.30 19.05 13.04
N VAL A 541 -7.79 18.62 11.88
CA VAL A 541 -9.22 18.65 11.53
C VAL A 541 -9.74 17.23 11.34
N LYS A 542 -10.68 16.82 12.20
CA LYS A 542 -11.24 15.47 12.18
C LYS A 542 -12.13 15.25 10.97
N ASN A 543 -12.10 14.05 10.40
CA ASN A 543 -13.01 13.61 9.35
C ASN A 543 -14.13 12.72 9.90
N ASP A 544 -15.39 13.14 9.73
CA ASP A 544 -16.54 12.36 10.22
C ASP A 544 -16.97 11.25 9.24
N LEU A 545 -16.52 11.31 7.98
CA LEU A 545 -16.89 10.36 6.92
C LEU A 545 -15.93 9.17 6.79
N HIS A 546 -15.03 8.97 7.77
CA HIS A 546 -14.05 7.89 7.75
C HIS A 546 -14.69 6.49 7.71
N LYS A 547 -15.89 6.30 8.27
CA LYS A 547 -16.59 5.00 8.21
C LYS A 547 -16.89 4.58 6.78
N ASN A 548 -17.36 5.49 5.94
CA ASN A 548 -17.61 5.23 4.52
C ASN A 548 -16.30 4.90 3.78
N ALA A 549 -15.22 5.59 4.11
CA ALA A 549 -13.90 5.31 3.55
C ALA A 549 -13.33 3.95 4.02
N LEU A 550 -13.60 3.53 5.26
CA LEU A 550 -13.24 2.20 5.77
C LEU A 550 -14.02 1.09 5.05
N GLU A 551 -15.33 1.22 4.88
CA GLU A 551 -16.16 0.28 4.10
C GLU A 551 -15.69 0.18 2.64
N TYR A 552 -15.36 1.33 2.05
CA TYR A 552 -14.72 1.41 0.73
C TYR A 552 -13.40 0.62 0.70
N MET A 553 -12.54 0.82 1.70
CA MET A 553 -11.22 0.19 1.76
C MET A 553 -11.33 -1.32 1.94
N GLU A 554 -12.28 -1.81 2.74
CA GLU A 554 -12.58 -3.25 2.85
C GLU A 554 -13.02 -3.83 1.50
N THR A 555 -13.91 -3.13 0.80
CA THR A 555 -14.38 -3.50 -0.53
C THR A 555 -13.22 -3.52 -1.53
N TYR A 556 -12.37 -2.49 -1.54
CA TYR A 556 -11.19 -2.40 -2.38
C TYR A 556 -10.22 -3.55 -2.10
N ASN A 557 -9.89 -3.82 -0.83
CA ASN A 557 -8.99 -4.89 -0.43
C ASN A 557 -9.52 -6.27 -0.82
N LEU A 558 -10.84 -6.49 -0.73
CA LEU A 558 -11.46 -7.72 -1.20
C LEU A 558 -11.35 -7.87 -2.71
N LEU A 559 -11.67 -6.83 -3.48
CA LEU A 559 -11.54 -6.88 -4.93
C LEU A 559 -10.08 -7.06 -5.38
N LYS A 560 -9.14 -6.46 -4.65
CA LYS A 560 -7.71 -6.63 -4.87
C LYS A 560 -7.29 -8.08 -4.60
N LEU A 561 -7.76 -8.66 -3.49
CA LEU A 561 -7.54 -10.07 -3.17
C LEU A 561 -8.06 -11.00 -4.29
N ILE A 562 -9.26 -10.73 -4.81
CA ILE A 562 -9.85 -11.50 -5.93
C ILE A 562 -8.97 -11.40 -7.18
N GLU A 563 -8.49 -10.20 -7.53
CA GLU A 563 -7.61 -9.99 -8.67
C GLU A 563 -6.29 -10.77 -8.52
N ASP A 564 -5.68 -10.72 -7.34
CA ASP A 564 -4.43 -11.43 -7.04
C ASP A 564 -4.65 -12.95 -7.03
N MET A 565 -5.78 -13.44 -6.51
CA MET A 565 -6.16 -14.86 -6.58
C MET A 565 -6.33 -15.33 -8.03
N ARG A 566 -7.00 -14.54 -8.88
CA ARG A 566 -7.20 -14.87 -10.31
C ARG A 566 -5.90 -14.89 -11.12
N LYS A 567 -4.94 -14.04 -10.76
CA LYS A 567 -3.60 -14.02 -11.40
C LYS A 567 -2.72 -15.18 -10.95
N SER A 568 -3.00 -15.79 -9.80
CA SER A 568 -2.16 -16.83 -9.23
C SER A 568 -2.47 -18.21 -9.84
N PRO A 569 -1.49 -18.88 -10.48
CA PRO A 569 -1.68 -20.25 -10.96
C PRO A 569 -1.81 -21.27 -9.82
N MET A 570 -1.56 -20.85 -8.58
CA MET A 570 -1.67 -21.69 -7.39
C MET A 570 -3.09 -21.68 -6.79
N VAL A 571 -4.00 -20.85 -7.29
CA VAL A 571 -5.39 -20.75 -6.83
C VAL A 571 -6.33 -21.15 -7.97
N ARG A 572 -7.41 -21.85 -7.64
CA ARG A 572 -8.49 -22.27 -8.54
C ARG A 572 -9.78 -21.58 -8.12
N GLU A 573 -10.42 -20.91 -9.07
CA GLU A 573 -11.76 -20.33 -8.93
C GLU A 573 -12.81 -21.29 -9.49
N LYS A 574 -13.91 -21.47 -8.77
CA LYS A 574 -15.17 -22.06 -9.27
C LYS A 574 -16.28 -21.04 -9.13
N LYS A 575 -17.14 -20.90 -10.12
CA LYS A 575 -18.24 -19.93 -10.13
C LYS A 575 -19.59 -20.66 -10.03
N PHE A 576 -20.52 -20.06 -9.30
CA PHE A 576 -21.85 -20.62 -9.00
C PHE A 576 -22.93 -19.54 -9.12
N PHE A 577 -24.18 -19.98 -9.27
CA PHE A 577 -25.37 -19.12 -9.30
C PHE A 577 -25.25 -17.97 -10.32
N ASN A 578 -25.16 -18.32 -11.61
CA ASN A 578 -24.96 -17.36 -12.71
C ASN A 578 -23.71 -16.48 -12.54
N GLU A 579 -22.62 -17.08 -12.05
CA GLU A 579 -21.35 -16.42 -11.78
C GLU A 579 -21.34 -15.38 -10.63
N ARG A 580 -22.46 -15.20 -9.91
CA ARG A 580 -22.53 -14.28 -8.77
C ARG A 580 -21.56 -14.69 -7.65
N ILE A 581 -21.51 -15.98 -7.31
CA ILE A 581 -20.67 -16.48 -6.21
C ILE A 581 -19.43 -17.17 -6.75
N SER A 582 -18.25 -16.77 -6.27
CA SER A 582 -16.97 -17.41 -6.59
C SER A 582 -16.38 -18.11 -5.37
N SER A 583 -15.99 -19.37 -5.53
CA SER A 583 -15.24 -20.16 -4.55
C SER A 583 -13.76 -20.21 -4.92
N PHE A 584 -12.89 -19.76 -4.02
CA PHE A 584 -11.44 -19.76 -4.20
C PHE A 584 -10.79 -20.85 -3.36
N ASN A 585 -10.06 -21.74 -4.02
CA ASN A 585 -9.39 -22.89 -3.41
C ASN A 585 -7.96 -23.03 -3.92
N PHE A 586 -7.02 -23.46 -3.09
CA PHE A 586 -5.69 -23.81 -3.57
C PHE A 586 -5.76 -24.92 -4.63
N SER A 587 -4.95 -24.79 -5.67
CA SER A 587 -4.85 -25.76 -6.75
C SER A 587 -4.19 -27.06 -6.28
N PRO A 588 -4.40 -28.20 -6.99
CA PRO A 588 -3.64 -29.42 -6.75
C PRO A 588 -2.12 -29.18 -6.83
N LYS A 589 -1.66 -28.34 -7.76
CA LYS A 589 -0.25 -27.99 -7.92
C LYS A 589 0.32 -27.32 -6.67
N ALA A 590 -0.39 -26.37 -6.07
CA ALA A 590 0.02 -25.72 -4.83
C ALA A 590 0.17 -26.72 -3.68
N PHE A 591 -0.78 -27.66 -3.59
CA PHE A 591 -0.77 -28.71 -2.58
C PHE A 591 0.42 -29.67 -2.73
N PHE A 592 0.62 -30.24 -3.94
CA PHE A 592 1.69 -31.22 -4.17
C PHE A 592 3.09 -30.60 -4.13
N ALA A 593 3.25 -29.37 -4.62
CA ALA A 593 4.52 -28.64 -4.56
C ALA A 593 4.80 -28.00 -3.19
N LYS A 594 3.89 -28.15 -2.21
CA LYS A 594 3.95 -27.49 -0.88
C LYS A 594 4.23 -25.99 -0.97
N SER A 595 3.73 -25.34 -2.01
CA SER A 595 4.01 -23.94 -2.33
C SER A 595 3.00 -23.04 -1.64
N TRP A 596 3.24 -22.78 -0.35
CA TRP A 596 2.34 -22.05 0.52
C TRP A 596 2.80 -20.60 0.73
N ASN A 597 1.87 -19.66 0.61
CA ASN A 597 2.03 -18.24 0.87
C ASN A 597 0.73 -17.64 1.42
N ALA A 598 0.73 -16.37 1.82
CA ALA A 598 -0.45 -15.72 2.41
C ALA A 598 -1.71 -15.86 1.53
N LEU A 599 -1.58 -15.74 0.22
CA LEU A 599 -2.68 -15.83 -0.75
C LEU A 599 -3.25 -17.27 -0.83
N THR A 600 -2.39 -18.26 -1.03
CA THR A 600 -2.79 -19.67 -1.17
C THR A 600 -3.33 -20.24 0.15
N CYS A 601 -2.83 -19.76 1.29
CA CYS A 601 -3.37 -20.12 2.61
C CYS A 601 -4.79 -19.57 2.83
N LYS A 602 -5.11 -18.37 2.31
CA LYS A 602 -6.48 -17.81 2.35
C LYS A 602 -7.46 -18.54 1.41
N ALA A 603 -6.96 -19.16 0.34
CA ALA A 603 -7.78 -19.92 -0.63
C ALA A 603 -8.19 -21.31 -0.09
N ARG A 604 -8.97 -21.36 0.99
CA ARG A 604 -9.51 -22.60 1.56
C ARG A 604 -10.92 -22.36 2.07
N GLY A 605 -11.93 -22.82 1.32
CA GLY A 605 -13.33 -22.58 1.68
C GLY A 605 -13.65 -21.11 1.82
N LEU A 606 -13.27 -20.33 0.80
CA LEU A 606 -13.56 -18.90 0.69
C LEU A 606 -14.58 -18.70 -0.44
N PHE A 607 -15.76 -18.20 -0.09
CA PHE A 607 -16.85 -17.90 -1.01
C PHE A 607 -17.13 -16.41 -1.00
N VAL A 608 -17.11 -15.79 -2.18
CA VAL A 608 -17.22 -14.35 -2.35
C VAL A 608 -18.37 -14.05 -3.30
N ASP A 609 -19.25 -13.15 -2.90
CA ASP A 609 -20.24 -12.55 -3.82
C ASP A 609 -19.52 -11.48 -4.64
N ILE A 610 -19.49 -11.65 -5.97
CA ILE A 610 -18.77 -10.79 -6.90
C ILE A 610 -19.63 -9.60 -7.33
N GLU A 611 -20.95 -9.75 -7.38
CA GLU A 611 -21.88 -8.69 -7.78
C GLU A 611 -22.03 -7.64 -6.68
N ALA A 612 -22.17 -8.11 -5.44
CA ALA A 612 -22.12 -7.29 -4.23
C ALA A 612 -20.86 -7.68 -3.42
N PRO A 613 -19.68 -7.10 -3.72
CA PRO A 613 -18.38 -7.55 -3.19
C PRO A 613 -18.36 -7.71 -1.67
N ARG A 614 -18.54 -8.96 -1.22
CA ARG A 614 -18.44 -9.35 0.19
C ARG A 614 -18.00 -10.81 0.29
N ILE A 615 -17.40 -11.16 1.42
CA ILE A 615 -17.19 -12.57 1.75
C ILE A 615 -18.54 -13.12 2.18
N LEU A 616 -19.12 -14.01 1.37
CA LEU A 616 -20.40 -14.64 1.67
C LEU A 616 -20.22 -15.72 2.74
N ALA A 617 -19.20 -16.56 2.59
CA ALA A 617 -18.87 -17.59 3.55
C ALA A 617 -17.37 -17.84 3.56
N ARG A 618 -16.78 -18.13 4.73
CA ARG A 618 -15.37 -18.50 4.80
C ARG A 618 -15.07 -19.52 5.89
N SER A 619 -14.00 -20.29 5.66
CA SER A 619 -13.41 -21.19 6.64
C SER A 619 -12.04 -20.70 7.13
N TYR A 620 -11.33 -21.56 7.87
CA TYR A 620 -9.95 -21.31 8.28
C TYR A 620 -9.01 -21.09 7.09
N ASN A 621 -8.02 -20.22 7.30
CA ASN A 621 -6.80 -20.27 6.52
C ASN A 621 -6.18 -21.68 6.62
N LYS A 622 -5.44 -22.10 5.58
CA LYS A 622 -4.71 -23.38 5.62
C LYS A 622 -3.71 -23.36 6.79
N PHE A 623 -3.91 -24.31 7.72
CA PHE A 623 -2.93 -24.68 8.73
C PHE A 623 -2.36 -26.08 8.46
N PHE A 624 -1.22 -26.38 9.06
CA PHE A 624 -0.36 -27.49 8.67
C PHE A 624 -0.11 -28.44 9.83
N ASN A 625 0.37 -29.64 9.50
CA ASN A 625 0.82 -30.57 10.52
C ASN A 625 2.14 -30.11 11.13
N LEU A 626 2.41 -30.57 12.36
CA LEU A 626 3.74 -30.51 12.96
C LEU A 626 4.79 -31.06 11.97
N ASN A 627 5.93 -30.39 11.85
CA ASN A 627 7.03 -30.69 10.93
C ASN A 627 6.69 -30.62 9.42
N GLU A 628 5.51 -30.13 9.01
CA GLU A 628 5.16 -29.98 7.59
C GLU A 628 5.84 -28.75 6.94
N MET A 629 6.07 -27.70 7.73
CA MET A 629 6.72 -26.45 7.33
C MET A 629 7.92 -26.16 8.24
N PRO A 630 8.95 -25.42 7.77
CA PRO A 630 10.13 -25.11 8.58
C PRO A 630 9.82 -24.44 9.92
N HIS A 631 8.87 -23.50 9.95
CA HIS A 631 8.42 -22.80 11.16
C HIS A 631 7.51 -23.64 12.07
N LEU A 632 7.25 -24.90 11.69
CA LEU A 632 6.48 -25.87 12.47
C LEU A 632 7.36 -27.04 12.94
N SER A 633 8.68 -26.87 12.93
CA SER A 633 9.57 -27.78 13.68
C SER A 633 9.31 -27.65 15.17
N LEU A 634 9.55 -28.73 15.92
CA LEU A 634 9.42 -28.72 17.38
C LEU A 634 10.22 -27.57 18.02
N ASP A 635 11.45 -27.34 17.57
CA ASP A 635 12.30 -26.26 18.11
C ASP A 635 11.70 -24.89 17.79
N SER A 636 11.23 -24.67 16.55
CA SER A 636 10.68 -23.39 16.14
C SER A 636 9.37 -23.07 16.89
N ILE A 637 8.48 -24.04 17.09
CA ILE A 637 7.23 -23.77 17.79
C ILE A 637 7.44 -23.54 19.30
N LYS A 638 8.46 -24.15 19.91
CA LYS A 638 8.78 -23.90 21.33
C LYS A 638 9.18 -22.44 21.58
N GLU A 639 9.85 -21.81 20.62
CA GLU A 639 10.33 -20.42 20.75
C GLU A 639 9.28 -19.37 20.36
N ASN A 640 8.36 -19.70 19.44
CA ASN A 640 7.52 -18.70 18.77
C ASN A 640 6.03 -18.74 19.14
N LEU A 641 5.56 -19.76 19.88
CA LEU A 641 4.14 -19.87 20.26
C LEU A 641 3.77 -18.95 21.43
N ALA A 642 2.53 -18.44 21.38
CA ALA A 642 1.94 -17.71 22.50
C ALA A 642 1.10 -18.63 23.39
N TYR A 643 1.46 -18.74 24.66
CA TYR A 643 0.75 -19.56 25.65
C TYR A 643 -0.40 -18.79 26.33
N PRO A 644 -1.40 -19.47 26.93
CA PRO A 644 -1.62 -20.92 26.94
C PRO A 644 -2.13 -21.45 25.59
N LEU A 645 -1.86 -22.73 25.30
CA LEU A 645 -2.36 -23.43 24.12
C LEU A 645 -3.67 -24.15 24.45
N ASN A 646 -4.62 -24.12 23.52
CA ASN A 646 -5.83 -24.95 23.56
C ASN A 646 -5.66 -26.14 22.62
N VAL A 647 -5.90 -27.35 23.14
CA VAL A 647 -5.80 -28.60 22.38
C VAL A 647 -7.21 -29.14 22.15
N TYR A 648 -7.58 -29.30 20.88
CA TYR A 648 -8.91 -29.79 20.48
C TYR A 648 -8.79 -31.14 19.78
N VAL A 649 -9.74 -32.05 20.06
CA VAL A 649 -9.84 -33.31 19.32
C VAL A 649 -10.13 -32.99 17.86
N LYS A 650 -9.32 -33.57 16.97
CA LYS A 650 -9.53 -33.45 15.54
C LYS A 650 -10.46 -34.56 15.07
N GLU A 651 -11.71 -34.18 14.82
CA GLU A 651 -12.70 -35.05 14.21
C GLU A 651 -12.32 -35.40 12.75
N ASN A 652 -12.89 -36.51 12.25
CA ASN A 652 -12.52 -37.11 10.98
C ASN A 652 -13.73 -37.28 10.04
N GLY A 653 -14.08 -36.20 9.37
CA GLY A 653 -15.07 -36.16 8.29
C GLY A 653 -14.65 -35.15 7.22
N TYR A 654 -15.64 -34.46 6.65
CA TYR A 654 -15.41 -33.37 5.71
C TYR A 654 -15.90 -32.02 6.26
N LEU A 655 -15.34 -30.94 5.72
CA LEU A 655 -15.65 -29.58 6.17
C LEU A 655 -17.00 -29.11 5.62
N GLY A 656 -17.92 -28.77 6.53
CA GLY A 656 -19.16 -28.04 6.26
C GLY A 656 -19.03 -26.57 6.67
N ILE A 657 -19.58 -25.68 5.86
CA ILE A 657 -19.61 -24.23 6.11
C ILE A 657 -21.06 -23.76 5.97
N LEU A 658 -21.58 -23.13 7.01
CA LEU A 658 -22.92 -22.55 7.07
C LEU A 658 -22.82 -21.04 7.19
N SER A 659 -23.45 -20.30 6.28
CA SER A 659 -23.65 -18.86 6.38
C SER A 659 -25.04 -18.46 5.87
N VAL A 660 -25.27 -17.19 5.58
CA VAL A 660 -26.57 -16.65 5.13
C VAL A 660 -26.39 -15.80 3.87
N ASP A 661 -27.24 -16.06 2.89
CA ASP A 661 -27.30 -15.37 1.61
C ASP A 661 -28.75 -15.00 1.28
N ASN A 662 -29.04 -13.71 1.05
CA ASN A 662 -30.39 -13.21 0.73
C ASN A 662 -31.50 -13.79 1.63
N ASP A 663 -31.27 -13.79 2.94
CA ASP A 663 -32.19 -14.33 3.96
C ASP A 663 -32.47 -15.84 3.85
N GLU A 664 -31.59 -16.58 3.17
CA GLU A 664 -31.58 -18.04 3.14
C GLU A 664 -30.26 -18.62 3.65
N PHE A 665 -30.32 -19.85 4.17
CA PHE A 665 -29.10 -20.52 4.61
C PHE A 665 -28.24 -20.92 3.41
N PHE A 666 -26.98 -20.54 3.46
CA PHE A 666 -25.95 -20.94 2.52
C PHE A 666 -25.11 -22.05 3.14
N LEU A 667 -25.37 -23.31 2.75
CA LEU A 667 -24.62 -24.48 3.21
C LEU A 667 -23.71 -24.99 2.10
N THR A 668 -22.45 -25.22 2.41
CA THR A 668 -21.48 -25.70 1.43
C THR A 668 -20.46 -26.63 2.04
N SER A 669 -19.97 -27.57 1.24
CA SER A 669 -18.70 -28.23 1.46
C SER A 669 -17.53 -27.24 1.38
N LYS A 670 -16.30 -27.72 1.59
CA LYS A 670 -15.07 -26.94 1.44
C LYS A 670 -14.99 -26.08 0.16
N SER A 671 -15.57 -26.48 -0.96
CA SER A 671 -15.31 -25.79 -2.25
C SER A 671 -16.49 -25.67 -3.20
N ASP A 672 -17.64 -26.26 -2.86
CA ASP A 672 -18.71 -26.45 -3.82
C ASP A 672 -20.07 -26.55 -3.11
N PRO A 673 -20.95 -25.54 -3.22
CA PRO A 673 -22.25 -25.51 -2.57
C PRO A 673 -23.29 -26.38 -3.28
N THR A 674 -22.96 -26.89 -4.47
CA THR A 674 -23.87 -27.72 -5.30
C THR A 674 -23.52 -29.20 -5.27
N SER A 675 -22.47 -29.56 -4.55
CA SER A 675 -22.01 -30.95 -4.40
C SER A 675 -22.94 -31.81 -3.55
N GLU A 676 -22.90 -33.13 -3.77
CA GLU A 676 -23.62 -34.11 -2.94
C GLU A 676 -23.25 -33.99 -1.45
N TYR A 677 -21.99 -33.67 -1.15
CA TYR A 677 -21.52 -33.35 0.21
C TYR A 677 -22.28 -32.17 0.85
N SER A 678 -22.65 -31.17 0.07
CA SER A 678 -23.41 -30.00 0.55
C SER A 678 -24.88 -30.34 0.74
N ALA A 679 -25.45 -31.14 -0.15
CA ALA A 679 -26.79 -31.66 0.00
C ALA A 679 -26.92 -32.55 1.26
N MET A 680 -25.93 -33.41 1.51
CA MET A 680 -25.87 -34.24 2.72
C MET A 680 -25.72 -33.39 3.99
N PHE A 681 -24.83 -32.39 3.96
CA PHE A 681 -24.69 -31.46 5.09
C PHE A 681 -26.01 -30.74 5.39
N LYS A 682 -26.71 -30.28 4.34
CA LYS A 682 -28.05 -29.68 4.47
C LYS A 682 -29.06 -30.66 5.09
N SER A 683 -29.09 -31.90 4.65
CA SER A 683 -29.99 -32.92 5.20
C SER A 683 -29.73 -33.16 6.70
N LEU A 684 -28.47 -33.28 7.12
CA LEU A 684 -28.11 -33.46 8.52
C LEU A 684 -28.42 -32.22 9.38
N PHE A 685 -28.19 -31.02 8.82
CA PHE A 685 -28.56 -29.77 9.46
C PHE A 685 -30.08 -29.65 9.64
N ASP A 686 -30.88 -30.03 8.64
CA ASP A 686 -32.34 -30.02 8.74
C ASP A 686 -32.84 -31.07 9.74
N ALA A 687 -32.28 -32.29 9.70
CA ALA A 687 -32.60 -33.35 10.66
C ALA A 687 -32.28 -32.97 12.10
N HIS A 688 -31.18 -32.23 12.34
CA HIS A 688 -30.81 -31.71 13.67
C HIS A 688 -31.95 -30.90 14.29
N PHE A 689 -32.45 -29.89 13.58
CA PHE A 689 -33.54 -29.04 14.09
C PHE A 689 -34.90 -29.76 14.14
N MET A 690 -35.16 -30.71 13.24
CA MET A 690 -36.36 -31.55 13.33
C MET A 690 -36.35 -32.40 14.60
N SER A 691 -35.18 -32.91 15.01
CA SER A 691 -35.05 -33.71 16.23
C SER A 691 -35.33 -32.91 17.50
N LEU A 692 -35.03 -31.61 17.50
CA LEU A 692 -35.33 -30.69 18.62
C LEU A 692 -36.82 -30.46 18.82
N ASP A 693 -37.63 -30.59 17.76
CA ASP A 693 -39.10 -30.50 17.88
C ASP A 693 -39.71 -31.72 18.59
N SER A 694 -39.09 -32.89 18.45
CA SER A 694 -39.57 -34.16 19.02
C SER A 694 -39.27 -34.36 20.52
N ILE A 695 -38.34 -33.58 21.10
CA ILE A 695 -37.89 -33.78 22.50
C ILE A 695 -38.88 -33.21 23.55
N ASN A 696 -39.82 -32.35 23.15
CA ASN A 696 -40.76 -31.70 24.08
C ASN A 696 -42.16 -32.37 24.19
N PHE A 697 -42.37 -33.56 23.61
CA PHE A 697 -43.69 -34.22 23.64
C PHE A 697 -43.91 -35.19 24.81
N THR A 698 -42.99 -35.27 25.78
CA THR A 698 -43.05 -36.30 26.84
C THR A 698 -43.04 -35.80 28.29
N GLU A 699 -43.45 -34.56 28.56
CA GLU A 699 -43.87 -34.19 29.93
C GLU A 699 -45.13 -33.31 29.94
N SER A 700 -46.14 -33.77 30.68
CA SER A 700 -47.45 -33.18 31.01
C SER A 700 -48.61 -33.33 29.98
N SER A 701 -49.34 -34.44 30.18
CA SER A 701 -50.80 -34.54 30.33
C SER A 701 -51.75 -33.84 29.33
N GLN A 702 -52.55 -34.71 28.68
CA GLN A 702 -53.95 -34.54 28.29
C GLN A 702 -54.60 -33.16 28.54
N GLU A 703 -54.85 -32.39 27.48
CA GLU A 703 -56.20 -31.94 27.09
C GLU A 703 -56.18 -31.12 25.79
N SER A 704 -57.25 -31.31 25.02
CA SER A 704 -57.80 -30.36 24.03
C SER A 704 -57.04 -30.15 22.72
N VAL A 705 -57.45 -30.98 21.75
CA VAL A 705 -57.52 -30.63 20.33
C VAL A 705 -58.20 -29.27 20.18
N HIS A 706 -57.48 -28.23 19.79
CA HIS A 706 -57.99 -27.14 18.95
C HIS A 706 -56.86 -26.53 18.10
N LYS A 707 -57.13 -26.51 16.78
CA LYS A 707 -56.28 -25.98 15.71
C LYS A 707 -55.88 -24.53 15.98
N ASN A 708 -54.58 -24.26 16.03
CA ASN A 708 -53.94 -23.09 15.44
C ASN A 708 -52.49 -23.48 15.12
N ARG A 709 -52.05 -23.26 13.88
CA ARG A 709 -50.65 -23.49 13.43
C ARG A 709 -49.73 -22.53 14.19
N SER A 710 -49.29 -22.92 15.39
CA SER A 710 -48.14 -22.29 16.04
C SER A 710 -46.86 -22.80 15.38
N GLU A 711 -45.95 -21.90 15.02
CA GLU A 711 -44.61 -22.27 14.53
C GLU A 711 -43.94 -23.29 15.45
N ASN A 712 -43.37 -24.36 14.87
CA ASN A 712 -42.61 -25.36 15.60
C ASN A 712 -41.33 -24.73 16.21
N ASN A 713 -40.88 -25.23 17.37
CA ASN A 713 -39.79 -24.64 18.15
C ASN A 713 -38.42 -24.67 17.41
N GLY A 714 -38.16 -25.74 16.66
CA GLY A 714 -36.98 -25.91 15.81
C GLY A 714 -36.92 -24.89 14.69
N GLU A 715 -38.05 -24.58 14.06
CA GLU A 715 -38.12 -23.55 13.01
C GLU A 715 -37.87 -22.14 13.59
N LYS A 716 -38.40 -21.87 14.78
CA LYS A 716 -38.11 -20.63 15.51
C LYS A 716 -36.63 -20.48 15.84
N LEU A 717 -35.96 -21.57 16.24
CA LEU A 717 -34.52 -21.57 16.50
C LEU A 717 -33.70 -21.41 15.20
N LYS A 718 -34.11 -22.05 14.09
CA LYS A 718 -33.50 -21.81 12.76
C LYS A 718 -33.57 -20.34 12.36
N ASN A 719 -34.72 -19.71 12.50
CA ASN A 719 -34.89 -18.28 12.16
C ASN A 719 -34.03 -17.37 13.05
N LYS A 720 -33.94 -17.66 14.35
CA LYS A 720 -33.01 -16.95 15.27
C LYS A 720 -31.55 -17.13 14.87
N LEU A 721 -31.14 -18.34 14.50
CA LEU A 721 -29.78 -18.63 14.05
C LEU A 721 -29.47 -17.84 12.77
N LYS A 722 -30.37 -17.84 11.80
CA LYS A 722 -30.24 -17.10 10.54
C LYS A 722 -30.01 -15.61 10.80
N TYR A 723 -30.84 -15.00 11.66
CA TYR A 723 -30.68 -13.60 12.07
C TYR A 723 -29.33 -13.36 12.75
N PHE A 724 -28.95 -14.22 13.71
CA PHE A 724 -27.68 -14.13 14.42
C PHE A 724 -26.47 -14.16 13.47
N LEU A 725 -26.45 -15.07 12.50
CA LEU A 725 -25.34 -15.17 11.53
C LEU A 725 -25.27 -13.95 10.60
N LYS A 726 -26.42 -13.45 10.16
CA LYS A 726 -26.50 -12.24 9.31
C LYS A 726 -26.02 -11.00 10.06
N SER A 727 -26.53 -10.74 11.26
CA SER A 727 -26.21 -9.55 12.05
C SER A 727 -24.75 -9.50 12.51
N ASN A 728 -24.12 -10.66 12.73
CA ASN A 728 -22.72 -10.74 13.16
C ASN A 728 -21.74 -11.00 12.01
N ASN A 729 -22.23 -11.15 10.77
CA ASN A 729 -21.44 -11.48 9.58
C ASN A 729 -20.54 -12.72 9.79
N LEU A 730 -21.15 -13.85 10.17
CA LEU A 730 -20.46 -15.07 10.58
C LEU A 730 -20.70 -16.26 9.62
N SER A 731 -19.70 -17.13 9.55
CA SER A 731 -19.79 -18.50 9.06
C SER A 731 -19.60 -19.50 10.21
N LEU A 732 -20.52 -20.45 10.37
CA LEU A 732 -20.31 -21.59 11.26
C LEU A 732 -19.60 -22.71 10.50
N ILE A 733 -18.60 -23.28 11.15
CA ILE A 733 -17.76 -24.33 10.59
C ILE A 733 -18.07 -25.64 11.29
N PHE A 734 -18.37 -26.66 10.50
CA PHE A 734 -18.69 -28.00 11.00
C PHE A 734 -17.72 -29.04 10.44
N GLU A 735 -17.43 -30.06 11.24
CA GLU A 735 -17.05 -31.36 10.70
C GLU A 735 -18.33 -32.14 10.46
N VAL A 736 -18.55 -32.56 9.22
CA VAL A 736 -19.69 -33.36 8.80
C VAL A 736 -19.23 -34.81 8.69
N ILE A 737 -19.85 -35.69 9.45
CA ILE A 737 -19.51 -37.10 9.54
C ILE A 737 -20.70 -37.90 9.00
N GLU A 738 -20.50 -38.59 7.89
CA GLU A 738 -21.49 -39.46 7.27
C GLU A 738 -20.86 -40.81 6.93
N PRO A 739 -20.91 -41.79 7.87
CA PRO A 739 -20.16 -43.04 7.74
C PRO A 739 -20.58 -43.92 6.56
N CYS A 740 -21.83 -43.82 6.10
CA CYS A 740 -22.34 -44.68 5.02
C CYS A 740 -21.99 -44.13 3.64
N PHE A 741 -22.10 -42.81 3.46
CA PHE A 741 -21.84 -42.16 2.17
C PHE A 741 -20.36 -41.80 2.00
N ASP A 742 -19.66 -41.44 3.07
CA ASP A 742 -18.27 -40.96 3.02
C ASP A 742 -17.42 -41.55 4.17
N PRO A 743 -17.20 -42.88 4.15
CA PRO A 743 -16.42 -43.57 5.19
C PRO A 743 -14.97 -43.07 5.21
N HIS A 744 -14.63 -42.43 6.32
CA HIS A 744 -13.30 -41.91 6.59
C HIS A 744 -12.40 -42.97 7.28
N ILE A 745 -11.33 -42.57 7.98
CA ILE A 745 -10.36 -43.51 8.59
C ILE A 745 -10.80 -43.95 9.99
N ILE A 746 -11.37 -43.01 10.73
CA ILE A 746 -11.94 -43.24 12.06
C ILE A 746 -13.40 -43.65 11.89
N GLU A 747 -13.78 -44.69 12.62
CA GLU A 747 -15.12 -45.24 12.58
C GLU A 747 -16.06 -44.44 13.50
N TYR A 748 -17.29 -44.22 13.03
CA TYR A 748 -18.36 -43.56 13.76
C TYR A 748 -19.66 -44.35 13.57
N ASP A 749 -20.46 -44.44 14.63
CA ASP A 749 -21.66 -45.28 14.65
C ASP A 749 -22.87 -44.64 13.94
N ALA A 750 -22.89 -43.31 13.84
CA ALA A 750 -24.03 -42.58 13.31
C ALA A 750 -23.62 -41.28 12.59
N PRO A 751 -24.41 -40.87 11.57
CA PRO A 751 -24.33 -39.54 10.96
C PRO A 751 -24.47 -38.41 11.97
N GLN A 752 -23.60 -37.39 11.87
CA GLN A 752 -23.65 -36.23 12.75
C GLN A 752 -22.89 -35.02 12.19
N ILE A 753 -23.19 -33.84 12.74
CA ILE A 753 -22.44 -32.61 12.52
C ILE A 753 -21.84 -32.13 13.84
N ILE A 754 -20.56 -31.74 13.82
CA ILE A 754 -19.84 -31.24 14.99
C ILE A 754 -19.41 -29.81 14.72
N LEU A 755 -19.90 -28.86 15.52
CA LEU A 755 -19.53 -27.45 15.44
C LEU A 755 -18.07 -27.27 15.87
N LEU A 756 -17.24 -26.79 14.95
CA LEU A 756 -15.81 -26.58 15.16
C LEU A 756 -15.51 -25.15 15.61
N ASP A 757 -15.95 -24.14 14.86
CA ASP A 757 -15.76 -22.72 15.21
C ASP A 757 -16.80 -21.85 14.47
N ALA A 758 -16.87 -20.58 14.85
CA ALA A 758 -17.61 -19.53 14.14
C ALA A 758 -16.60 -18.47 13.67
N ILE A 759 -16.53 -18.21 12.37
CA ILE A 759 -15.52 -17.35 11.73
C ILE A 759 -16.19 -16.12 11.13
N PHE A 760 -15.65 -14.94 11.40
CA PHE A 760 -16.13 -13.69 10.80
C PHE A 760 -15.84 -13.66 9.31
N ASN A 761 -16.81 -13.26 8.50
CA ASN A 761 -16.71 -13.10 7.05
C ASN A 761 -15.96 -11.81 6.67
N THR A 762 -14.73 -11.67 7.16
CA THR A 762 -13.82 -10.54 6.89
C THR A 762 -12.55 -11.04 6.20
N LEU A 763 -11.66 -10.15 5.75
CA LEU A 763 -10.44 -10.55 5.02
C LEU A 763 -9.42 -11.31 5.88
N ASP A 764 -9.37 -10.98 7.17
CA ASP A 764 -8.52 -11.64 8.14
C ASP A 764 -9.31 -12.71 8.89
N SER A 765 -8.66 -13.86 9.11
CA SER A 765 -9.32 -15.02 9.70
C SER A 765 -9.50 -14.81 11.21
N LYS A 766 -10.55 -14.09 11.60
CA LYS A 766 -10.96 -13.92 13.00
C LYS A 766 -12.12 -14.85 13.33
N LYS A 767 -12.15 -15.38 14.54
CA LYS A 767 -13.20 -16.28 15.01
C LYS A 767 -13.73 -15.87 16.37
N LEU A 768 -14.92 -16.37 16.72
CA LEU A 768 -15.48 -16.17 18.05
C LEU A 768 -14.59 -16.85 19.11
N PRO A 769 -14.44 -16.23 20.30
CA PRO A 769 -13.84 -16.88 21.45
C PRO A 769 -14.55 -18.20 21.76
N PHE A 770 -13.80 -19.19 22.27
CA PHE A 770 -14.35 -20.52 22.55
C PHE A 770 -15.54 -20.50 23.52
N SER A 771 -15.53 -19.61 24.52
CA SER A 771 -16.65 -19.43 25.46
C SER A 771 -17.94 -18.95 24.79
N GLU A 772 -17.84 -18.07 23.80
CA GLU A 772 -18.99 -17.62 23.02
C GLU A 772 -19.49 -18.73 22.08
N LEU A 773 -18.55 -19.50 21.51
CA LEU A 773 -18.88 -20.67 20.71
C LEU A 773 -19.62 -21.74 21.53
N GLU A 774 -19.23 -21.97 22.79
CA GLU A 774 -19.93 -22.86 23.72
C GLU A 774 -21.36 -22.41 23.98
N ASN A 775 -21.57 -21.11 24.19
CA ASN A 775 -22.91 -20.54 24.37
C ASN A 775 -23.75 -20.69 23.10
N LEU A 776 -23.15 -20.48 21.93
CA LEU A 776 -23.80 -20.69 20.64
C LEU A 776 -24.23 -22.15 20.47
N ALA A 777 -23.32 -23.09 20.74
CA ALA A 777 -23.59 -24.52 20.64
C ALA A 777 -24.76 -24.93 21.54
N LYS A 778 -24.75 -24.50 22.81
CA LYS A 778 -25.84 -24.75 23.77
C LYS A 778 -27.17 -24.14 23.32
N THR A 779 -27.14 -22.91 22.81
CA THR A 779 -28.36 -22.18 22.38
C THR A 779 -29.07 -22.87 21.21
N TYR A 780 -28.31 -23.41 20.26
CA TYR A 780 -28.85 -24.02 19.04
C TYR A 780 -28.78 -25.56 19.03
N GLY A 781 -28.38 -26.16 20.16
CA GLY A 781 -28.31 -27.61 20.37
C GLY A 781 -27.19 -28.33 19.61
N PHE A 782 -26.21 -27.63 19.04
CA PHE A 782 -25.15 -28.28 18.27
C PHE A 782 -24.17 -29.05 19.16
N LYS A 783 -23.73 -30.23 18.71
CA LYS A 783 -22.59 -30.92 19.30
C LYS A 783 -21.32 -30.09 19.05
N LEU A 784 -20.61 -29.71 20.11
CA LEU A 784 -19.41 -28.89 20.03
C LEU A 784 -18.14 -29.75 19.94
N LYS A 785 -17.09 -29.24 19.28
CA LYS A 785 -15.74 -29.83 19.35
C LYS A 785 -15.26 -30.01 20.80
N ILE A 786 -14.53 -31.09 21.04
CA ILE A 786 -14.00 -31.41 22.37
C ILE A 786 -12.67 -30.69 22.58
N ARG A 787 -12.56 -29.92 23.67
CA ARG A 787 -11.27 -29.39 24.17
C ARG A 787 -10.65 -30.43 25.08
N ALA A 788 -9.57 -31.06 24.63
CA ALA A 788 -8.90 -32.14 25.35
C ALA A 788 -8.13 -31.62 26.58
N CYS A 789 -7.36 -30.54 26.41
CA CYS A 789 -6.62 -29.91 27.50
C CYS A 789 -6.20 -28.48 27.15
N LYS A 790 -5.63 -27.78 28.14
CA LYS A 790 -4.85 -26.56 27.96
C LYS A 790 -3.41 -26.83 28.35
N LEU A 791 -2.47 -26.29 27.59
CA LEU A 791 -1.04 -26.40 27.85
C LEU A 791 -0.50 -25.02 28.22
N LEU A 792 0.16 -24.89 29.36
CA LEU A 792 0.58 -23.61 29.92
C LEU A 792 1.94 -23.15 29.42
N ASP A 793 2.80 -24.08 29.01
CA ASP A 793 4.17 -23.79 28.56
C ASP A 793 4.72 -24.81 27.55
N SER A 794 5.96 -24.60 27.13
CA SER A 794 6.65 -25.42 26.14
C SER A 794 7.04 -26.80 26.65
N ALA A 795 7.24 -26.98 27.96
CA ALA A 795 7.52 -28.28 28.55
C ALA A 795 6.28 -29.17 28.52
N GLU A 796 5.10 -28.62 28.86
CA GLU A 796 3.82 -29.33 28.75
C GLU A 796 3.50 -29.71 27.29
N LEU A 797 3.82 -28.84 26.32
CA LEU A 797 3.66 -29.14 24.89
C LEU A 797 4.56 -30.30 24.44
N GLU A 798 5.82 -30.30 24.85
CA GLU A 798 6.75 -31.38 24.51
C GLU A 798 6.30 -32.72 25.08
N HIS A 799 5.94 -32.75 26.36
CA HIS A 799 5.40 -33.93 27.01
C HIS A 799 4.12 -34.42 26.31
N PHE A 800 3.21 -33.50 25.97
CA PHE A 800 2.01 -33.82 25.21
C PHE A 800 2.31 -34.49 23.87
N ILE A 801 3.22 -33.92 23.08
CA ILE A 801 3.56 -34.47 21.76
C ILE A 801 4.18 -35.87 21.89
N GLN A 802 5.07 -36.08 22.85
CA GLN A 802 5.72 -37.38 23.10
C GLN A 802 4.70 -38.47 23.44
N GLU A 803 3.73 -38.15 24.30
CA GLU A 803 2.72 -39.09 24.75
C GLU A 803 1.71 -39.45 23.65
N VAL A 804 1.17 -38.46 22.94
CA VAL A 804 0.15 -38.73 21.90
C VAL A 804 0.73 -39.39 20.65
N CYS A 805 2.05 -39.32 20.44
CA CYS A 805 2.72 -39.96 19.31
C CYS A 805 3.03 -41.45 19.54
N LYS A 806 2.72 -42.02 20.73
CA LYS A 806 2.82 -43.46 20.99
C LYS A 806 1.93 -44.26 20.04
N VAL A 807 2.38 -45.47 19.68
CA VAL A 807 1.74 -46.34 18.67
C VAL A 807 0.34 -46.80 19.10
N ASP A 808 0.16 -47.03 20.39
CA ASP A 808 -1.02 -47.58 21.05
C ASP A 808 -1.90 -46.53 21.73
N PHE A 809 -1.63 -45.25 21.51
CA PHE A 809 -2.40 -44.16 22.12
C PHE A 809 -3.90 -44.26 21.78
N LYS A 810 -4.72 -44.18 22.82
CA LYS A 810 -6.18 -44.07 22.73
C LYS A 810 -6.64 -42.86 23.53
N PHE A 811 -7.54 -42.09 22.95
CA PHE A 811 -8.14 -40.94 23.60
C PHE A 811 -9.23 -41.37 24.57
N ILE A 812 -9.15 -40.90 25.82
CA ILE A 812 -10.18 -41.08 26.84
C ILE A 812 -10.79 -39.72 27.11
N GLU A 813 -12.11 -39.62 26.98
CA GLU A 813 -12.84 -38.39 27.25
C GLU A 813 -13.10 -38.28 28.77
N SER A 814 -12.49 -37.31 29.44
CA SER A 814 -12.74 -37.08 30.87
C SER A 814 -13.95 -36.15 31.05
N SER A 815 -14.84 -36.50 31.97
CA SER A 815 -16.04 -35.71 32.30
C SER A 815 -15.76 -34.44 33.12
N ALA A 816 -14.49 -34.13 33.40
CA ALA A 816 -14.06 -32.96 34.18
C ALA A 816 -13.07 -32.12 33.38
N GLU A 817 -13.26 -30.79 33.38
CA GLU A 817 -12.28 -29.79 32.93
C GLU A 817 -11.07 -29.71 33.90
N SER A 818 -10.50 -30.85 34.28
CA SER A 818 -9.31 -30.87 35.12
C SER A 818 -8.08 -30.57 34.27
N SER A 819 -7.42 -29.48 34.63
CA SER A 819 -6.19 -28.90 34.08
C SER A 819 -4.95 -29.82 34.11
N LYS A 820 -5.11 -31.13 34.28
CA LYS A 820 -4.01 -32.09 34.39
C LYS A 820 -4.13 -33.10 33.25
N PHE A 821 -3.07 -33.07 32.44
CA PHE A 821 -2.64 -34.06 31.47
C PHE A 821 -3.32 -35.45 31.58
N ILE A 822 -3.94 -35.91 30.47
CA ILE A 822 -4.57 -37.23 30.38
C ILE A 822 -3.47 -38.30 30.36
N GLU A 823 -3.38 -39.12 31.42
CA GLU A 823 -2.47 -40.26 31.52
C GLU A 823 -2.80 -41.32 30.45
N SER A 824 -1.79 -41.79 29.73
CA SER A 824 -1.84 -43.08 29.06
C SER A 824 -1.57 -44.18 30.09
N THR A 825 -2.57 -44.65 30.83
CA THR A 825 -2.37 -45.82 31.71
C THR A 825 -2.84 -47.09 31.01
N LEU A 826 -1.90 -47.77 30.35
CA LEU A 826 -1.79 -49.23 30.47
C LEU A 826 -1.07 -49.51 31.79
N ASP A 827 -1.74 -49.26 32.92
CA ASP A 827 -1.39 -49.95 34.16
C ASP A 827 -2.56 -50.85 34.51
N SER A 828 -2.25 -52.15 34.54
CA SER A 828 -3.19 -53.22 34.85
C SER A 828 -3.67 -53.07 36.29
N LYS A 829 -4.71 -52.26 36.52
CA LYS A 829 -5.68 -52.25 37.65
C LYS A 829 -6.39 -50.89 37.75
N SER A 830 -7.25 -50.54 36.80
CA SER A 830 -8.30 -49.54 37.01
C SER A 830 -9.50 -49.81 36.08
N ASP A 831 -10.65 -49.27 36.46
CA ASP A 831 -12.01 -49.72 36.15
C ASP A 831 -12.34 -50.25 34.75
N LYS A 832 -13.16 -51.31 34.70
CA LYS A 832 -13.68 -51.97 33.50
C LYS A 832 -14.59 -51.10 32.60
N ASN A 833 -14.82 -49.82 32.91
CA ASN A 833 -15.87 -49.00 32.28
C ASN A 833 -15.40 -47.80 31.43
N THR A 834 -14.10 -47.55 31.28
CA THR A 834 -13.58 -46.44 30.42
C THR A 834 -12.66 -46.97 29.33
N GLN A 835 -13.24 -47.50 28.26
CA GLN A 835 -12.48 -47.97 27.10
C GLN A 835 -12.16 -46.77 26.19
N GLY A 836 -10.88 -46.40 26.05
CA GLY A 836 -10.45 -45.31 25.17
C GLY A 836 -10.73 -45.59 23.67
N ARG A 837 -10.84 -44.53 22.87
CA ARG A 837 -11.13 -44.58 21.41
C ARG A 837 -9.97 -44.09 20.54
N TYR A 838 -9.90 -44.56 19.30
CA TYR A 838 -8.98 -44.01 18.30
C TYR A 838 -9.53 -42.72 17.70
N ILE A 839 -8.66 -41.75 17.44
CA ILE A 839 -8.99 -40.45 16.84
C ILE A 839 -7.98 -40.08 15.74
N GLU A 840 -8.31 -39.12 14.86
CA GLU A 840 -7.37 -38.65 13.83
C GLU A 840 -6.16 -37.93 14.46
N GLY A 841 -6.42 -37.14 15.51
CA GLY A 841 -5.41 -36.47 16.31
C GLY A 841 -5.93 -35.18 16.91
N PHE A 842 -5.11 -34.15 16.95
CA PHE A 842 -5.41 -32.90 17.65
C PHE A 842 -5.16 -31.67 16.77
N VAL A 843 -5.99 -30.65 16.94
CA VAL A 843 -5.72 -29.27 16.49
C VAL A 843 -5.27 -28.48 17.71
N ILE A 844 -4.12 -27.83 17.60
CA ILE A 844 -3.51 -27.05 18.68
C ILE A 844 -3.56 -25.59 18.25
N GLU A 845 -4.03 -24.74 19.14
CA GLU A 845 -4.19 -23.32 18.93
C GLU A 845 -3.52 -22.53 20.05
N ASP A 846 -2.74 -21.51 19.68
CA ASP A 846 -2.07 -20.62 20.61
C ASP A 846 -2.96 -19.43 21.04
N SER A 847 -2.53 -18.65 22.03
CA SER A 847 -3.32 -17.53 22.56
C SER A 847 -3.47 -16.34 21.59
N LYS A 848 -2.73 -16.33 20.48
CA LYS A 848 -2.85 -15.36 19.37
C LYS A 848 -3.66 -15.92 18.19
N GLY A 849 -4.16 -17.14 18.28
CA GLY A 849 -4.97 -17.80 17.24
C GLY A 849 -4.17 -18.51 16.14
N PHE A 850 -2.86 -18.68 16.30
CA PHE A 850 -2.06 -19.53 15.41
C PHE A 850 -2.42 -21.00 15.63
N MET A 851 -2.61 -21.74 14.54
CA MET A 851 -3.07 -23.13 14.58
C MET A 851 -2.11 -24.07 13.85
N PHE A 852 -1.92 -25.24 14.42
CA PHE A 852 -1.30 -26.39 13.76
C PHE A 852 -2.00 -27.68 14.21
N LYS A 853 -1.59 -28.82 13.66
CA LYS A 853 -2.21 -30.11 14.01
C LYS A 853 -1.18 -31.23 14.17
N VAL A 854 -1.53 -32.20 14.98
CA VAL A 854 -0.78 -33.44 15.18
C VAL A 854 -1.71 -34.59 14.79
N LYS A 855 -1.24 -35.47 13.92
CA LYS A 855 -1.98 -36.67 13.50
C LYS A 855 -1.34 -37.89 14.14
N LEU A 856 -2.17 -38.75 14.73
CA LEU A 856 -1.68 -39.86 15.54
C LEU A 856 -1.25 -41.03 14.68
N HIS A 857 -0.45 -41.91 15.28
CA HIS A 857 0.11 -43.09 14.63
C HIS A 857 -0.98 -43.95 13.97
N TYR A 858 -2.03 -44.31 14.71
CA TYR A 858 -3.14 -45.12 14.21
C TYR A 858 -3.74 -44.57 12.90
N TYR A 859 -4.09 -43.28 12.89
CA TYR A 859 -4.66 -42.64 11.71
C TYR A 859 -3.69 -42.61 10.53
N ASN A 860 -2.43 -42.24 10.76
CA ASN A 860 -1.43 -42.15 9.70
C ASN A 860 -1.18 -43.52 9.05
N THR A 861 -1.12 -44.58 9.87
CA THR A 861 -0.94 -45.97 9.40
C THR A 861 -2.11 -46.39 8.51
N TRP A 862 -3.35 -46.26 8.99
CA TRP A 862 -4.52 -46.66 8.19
C TRP A 862 -4.73 -45.79 6.95
N LYS A 863 -4.41 -44.50 7.02
CA LYS A 863 -4.44 -43.61 5.86
C LYS A 863 -3.43 -44.01 4.78
N ALA A 864 -2.20 -44.37 5.19
CA ALA A 864 -1.18 -44.84 4.27
C ALA A 864 -1.58 -46.16 3.60
N LEU A 865 -2.16 -47.09 4.37
CA LEU A 865 -2.71 -48.35 3.85
C LEU A 865 -3.83 -48.09 2.84
N ARG A 866 -4.81 -47.24 3.17
CA ARG A 866 -5.89 -46.86 2.25
C ARG A 866 -5.35 -46.31 0.94
N GLY A 867 -4.45 -45.33 1.00
CA GLY A 867 -3.86 -44.72 -0.20
C GLY A 867 -3.08 -45.72 -1.06
N SER A 868 -2.44 -46.71 -0.43
CA SER A 868 -1.73 -47.78 -1.14
C SER A 868 -2.68 -48.76 -1.84
N ILE A 869 -3.82 -49.06 -1.23
CA ILE A 869 -4.89 -49.87 -1.85
C ILE A 869 -5.49 -49.11 -3.03
N GLU A 870 -5.85 -47.83 -2.85
CA GLU A 870 -6.39 -46.97 -3.92
C GLU A 870 -5.42 -46.91 -5.12
N LEU A 871 -4.11 -46.72 -4.87
CA LEU A 871 -3.08 -46.74 -5.91
C LEU A 871 -2.97 -48.09 -6.63
N SER A 872 -3.14 -49.19 -5.90
CA SER A 872 -3.10 -50.54 -6.46
C SER A 872 -4.29 -50.82 -7.39
N LEU A 873 -5.46 -50.26 -7.07
CA LEU A 873 -6.65 -50.35 -7.92
C LEU A 873 -6.53 -49.51 -9.20
N GLN A 874 -5.80 -48.40 -9.16
CA GLN A 874 -5.64 -47.50 -10.32
C GLN A 874 -4.60 -47.97 -11.35
N LYS A 875 -3.62 -48.79 -10.98
CA LYS A 875 -2.44 -49.10 -11.82
C LYS A 875 -2.22 -50.59 -12.13
N GLU A 876 -3.20 -51.45 -11.84
CA GLU A 876 -3.15 -52.91 -12.00
C GLU A 876 -1.94 -53.62 -11.32
N HIS A 877 -1.89 -54.96 -11.45
CA HIS A 877 -1.18 -55.95 -10.61
C HIS A 877 0.35 -55.75 -10.36
N LEU A 878 1.01 -54.79 -11.03
CA LEU A 878 2.47 -54.58 -10.98
C LEU A 878 2.95 -53.86 -9.70
N ILE A 879 2.08 -53.09 -9.04
CA ILE A 879 2.42 -52.33 -7.82
C ILE A 879 2.27 -53.15 -6.55
N LEU A 880 1.27 -54.05 -6.49
CA LEU A 880 1.03 -54.95 -5.35
C LEU A 880 2.28 -55.77 -5.01
N GLN A 881 2.91 -56.41 -6.00
CA GLN A 881 4.13 -57.21 -5.79
C GLN A 881 5.35 -56.37 -5.38
N LYS A 882 5.42 -55.10 -5.81
CA LYS A 882 6.52 -54.19 -5.49
C LYS A 882 6.38 -53.61 -4.07
N MET A 883 5.14 -53.31 -3.65
CA MET A 883 4.80 -52.87 -2.30
C MET A 883 5.00 -53.98 -1.28
N LEU A 884 4.61 -55.23 -1.59
CA LEU A 884 4.87 -56.42 -0.76
C LEU A 884 6.35 -56.62 -0.44
N LYS A 885 7.25 -56.36 -1.41
CA LYS A 885 8.70 -56.44 -1.20
C LYS A 885 9.29 -55.27 -0.40
N GLN A 886 8.65 -54.11 -0.40
CA GLN A 886 9.10 -52.92 0.35
C GLN A 886 8.52 -52.84 1.77
N SER A 887 7.30 -53.36 2.00
CA SER A 887 6.62 -53.33 3.30
C SER A 887 7.22 -54.29 4.33
N ALA A 888 7.86 -55.37 3.87
CA ALA A 888 8.54 -56.34 4.73
C ALA A 888 9.69 -55.76 5.57
N ALA A 889 10.15 -54.54 5.28
CA ALA A 889 11.28 -53.91 5.96
C ALA A 889 10.92 -52.89 7.07
N ALA A 890 9.63 -52.53 7.28
CA ALA A 890 9.28 -51.34 8.07
C ALA A 890 8.36 -51.54 9.30
N ASN A 891 7.42 -52.51 9.33
CA ASN A 891 6.55 -52.76 10.49
C ASN A 891 5.84 -54.14 10.38
N PRO A 892 5.91 -55.02 11.40
CA PRO A 892 5.23 -56.33 11.41
C PRO A 892 3.70 -56.24 11.22
N PHE A 893 3.04 -55.24 11.83
CA PHE A 893 1.60 -55.03 11.72
C PHE A 893 1.17 -54.75 10.27
N ILE A 894 1.92 -53.89 9.58
CA ILE A 894 1.65 -53.53 8.17
C ILE A 894 1.89 -54.75 7.27
N SER A 895 2.94 -55.52 7.55
CA SER A 895 3.27 -56.71 6.77
C SER A 895 2.18 -57.77 6.86
N GLU A 896 1.62 -57.98 8.05
CA GLU A 896 0.54 -58.94 8.28
C GLU A 896 -0.77 -58.52 7.59
N PHE A 897 -1.13 -57.24 7.65
CA PHE A 897 -2.30 -56.73 6.92
C PHE A 897 -2.14 -56.88 5.40
N TRP A 898 -0.94 -56.62 4.85
CA TRP A 898 -0.69 -56.83 3.42
C TRP A 898 -0.74 -58.29 3.01
N ALA A 899 -0.24 -59.21 3.82
CA ALA A 899 -0.36 -60.65 3.57
C ALA A 899 -1.83 -61.08 3.54
N PHE A 900 -2.67 -60.52 4.42
CA PHE A 900 -4.12 -60.73 4.38
C PHE A 900 -4.75 -60.21 3.08
N ILE A 901 -4.41 -58.98 2.67
CA ILE A 901 -4.92 -58.39 1.42
C ILE A 901 -4.48 -59.23 0.21
N GLU A 902 -3.24 -59.69 0.16
CA GLU A 902 -2.74 -60.56 -0.91
C GLU A 902 -3.53 -61.87 -0.98
N ASN A 903 -3.76 -62.52 0.16
CA ASN A 903 -4.56 -63.74 0.23
C ASN A 903 -6.01 -63.50 -0.23
N LEU A 904 -6.60 -62.38 0.19
CA LEU A 904 -7.95 -61.98 -0.17
C LEU A 904 -8.08 -61.73 -1.68
N VAL A 905 -7.12 -61.02 -2.28
CA VAL A 905 -7.04 -60.77 -3.72
C VAL A 905 -6.81 -62.07 -4.50
N ALA A 906 -5.93 -62.95 -4.02
CA ALA A 906 -5.69 -64.25 -4.64
C ALA A 906 -6.95 -65.14 -4.68
N LYS A 907 -7.81 -65.03 -3.66
CA LYS A 907 -9.07 -65.81 -3.57
C LYS A 907 -10.24 -65.18 -4.33
N LYS A 908 -10.40 -63.86 -4.28
CA LYS A 908 -11.61 -63.15 -4.74
C LYS A 908 -11.40 -62.20 -5.92
N GLY A 909 -10.15 -62.04 -6.37
CA GLY A 909 -9.76 -61.10 -7.40
C GLY A 909 -9.61 -59.66 -6.88
N LEU A 910 -8.84 -58.85 -7.62
CA LEU A 910 -8.55 -57.45 -7.25
C LEU A 910 -9.81 -56.58 -7.21
N GLN A 911 -10.78 -56.86 -8.09
CA GLN A 911 -12.06 -56.15 -8.18
C GLN A 911 -12.87 -56.20 -6.87
N PHE A 912 -12.67 -57.24 -6.05
CA PHE A 912 -13.35 -57.37 -4.75
C PHE A 912 -13.03 -56.21 -3.78
N LEU A 913 -11.88 -55.56 -3.95
CA LEU A 913 -11.48 -54.42 -3.12
C LEU A 913 -12.13 -53.09 -3.55
N GLN A 914 -12.72 -52.99 -4.75
CA GLN A 914 -13.26 -51.71 -5.25
C GLN A 914 -14.48 -51.24 -4.45
N ASP A 915 -15.30 -52.18 -3.95
CA ASP A 915 -16.53 -51.88 -3.20
C ASP A 915 -16.34 -52.02 -1.68
N LYS A 916 -15.11 -51.84 -1.19
CA LYS A 916 -14.75 -52.00 0.22
C LYS A 916 -13.93 -50.80 0.69
N ASP A 917 -14.49 -50.06 1.63
CA ASP A 917 -13.75 -49.01 2.32
C ASP A 917 -12.71 -49.63 3.29
N ILE A 918 -11.79 -48.79 3.78
CA ILE A 918 -10.69 -49.25 4.63
C ILE A 918 -11.16 -49.78 5.99
N ILE A 919 -12.29 -49.29 6.53
CA ILE A 919 -12.84 -49.75 7.81
C ILE A 919 -13.38 -51.16 7.62
N THR A 920 -14.11 -51.41 6.53
CA THR A 920 -14.60 -52.75 6.19
C THR A 920 -13.44 -53.75 6.05
N LEU A 921 -12.37 -53.38 5.33
CA LEU A 921 -11.20 -54.25 5.18
C LEU A 921 -10.46 -54.48 6.51
N ARG A 922 -10.37 -53.46 7.37
CA ARG A 922 -9.80 -53.58 8.70
C ARG A 922 -10.56 -54.59 9.56
N LYS A 923 -11.89 -54.50 9.59
CA LYS A 923 -12.73 -55.45 10.35
C LYS A 923 -12.57 -56.88 9.84
N MET A 924 -12.60 -57.07 8.53
CA MET A 924 -12.39 -58.40 7.93
C MET A 924 -11.03 -59.00 8.30
N TRP A 925 -10.00 -58.16 8.40
CA TRP A 925 -8.67 -58.61 8.83
C TRP A 925 -8.64 -58.95 10.31
N GLU A 926 -9.23 -58.12 11.17
CA GLU A 926 -9.34 -58.36 12.62
C GLU A 926 -10.10 -59.66 12.90
N ASP A 927 -11.22 -59.89 12.20
CA ASP A 927 -12.01 -61.13 12.28
C ASP A 927 -11.21 -62.36 11.82
N SER A 928 -10.30 -62.20 10.83
CA SER A 928 -9.44 -63.27 10.34
C SER A 928 -8.31 -63.67 11.31
N LYS A 929 -8.05 -62.85 12.34
CA LYS A 929 -7.11 -63.20 13.42
C LYS A 929 -7.79 -63.93 14.58
N MET A 930 -9.11 -63.77 14.71
CA MET A 930 -9.91 -64.42 15.74
C MET A 930 -10.34 -65.84 15.35
N ASN A 931 -10.30 -66.16 14.05
CA ASN A 931 -10.56 -67.48 13.47
C ASN A 931 -9.26 -68.11 12.97
#